data_AF-A0A4S4FIM9-F1
#
_entry.id   AF-A0A4S4FIM9-F1
#
_cell.length_a   1.000
_cell.length_b   1.000
_cell.length_c   1.000
_cell.angle_alpha   90.00
_cell.angle_beta   90.00
_cell.angle_gamma   90.00
#
_symmetry.space_group_name_H-M   'P 1'
#
loop_
_entity.id
_entity.type
_entity.pdbx_description
1 polymer ?
#
loop_
_entity_poly.entity_id
_entity_poly.type
_entity_poly.pdbx_seq_one_letter_code
_entity_poly.pdbx_strand_id
1 'polypeptide(L)'
;MPLASPRHFSAAPSSEVIMRTRLSMATRRLAMTTVFVLALGTSALAFSAPANAAEPGPAPIEQRNSSTVTADGLPTVQLDSGIVWAQDIVGNTVFAGGSFTNTRPAGAAPGTNLTPRANILAYDIRTGQLISSWAPTISGTVKSMKASPDGTRLYVGGTFNSVNGQTRFNFAALDTTTGALIPGFTASAGGSYVNAIAATDTAVYVGGLIGAANGVPRKNLAAFNTSGALLGWAPTTDLQVDAFTLTPAKDKLIVGGRFSTVNDVTQRGLGALDLTSGALLPWDAPNTVKNGWGTGDGAGRAGIWGLTTDQNAVYGTGWVFSNASIGNLEGTFSAEPGSGAIRWIADCHGDHYAVYSDGTNVYTTSHEHACETIGGMTQDQPSHMRNASAVTAAVKGTLGTSPWLSSIYADWTGFPAPAAIDWYPDWITGTASGMGQAGWSMVGNGAYLAVGGEFIGVNNQRQQGLVRFAVTPAGGAKQGPRLSSDSWVPTARSVASGSVRVSIPANWDRDDLNLTYKLMRTGKADPVQTVAMKSTYWNTPTVVMNDGSLPAGSTQTYRVVAVDGDGNSATSAPVTVTVSTASASAYAQVVLNDNPSLFWRLGGSGATAATDWAGSNNGVVGTGVGTVNGGSIVGESGAASTFDGTSNGLVSTTSTTSAPGNFSTEAWFKTTSTSGGKLIGYGSSSSGDSSNYDRHVYLDNDGRLTFGTYPNSVKTVRSTASYNDGAWHQVVAAQGSDGMKLYVDGSLVGSDASVTSAQPYSGYWRLGGDNLNGWPYAGSNENFTGAMDEFAVYDYALTAGQVSSHYAAGLGLGVPTASFTSTANGLTASFDASASTPSSGQTISSYSWNFGDGSPAVLGRTQSHVYGSTGSYTTTLTVKDSGGLVATSSTQVSVTAPHAVPVAVIGSAASGLSVS
;
A
#
# COMPACT_ATOMS: atom_id res chain seq x y z
N MET A 1 29.11 17.00 -32.93
CA MET A 1 29.96 17.63 -33.97
C MET A 1 31.28 16.87 -34.07
N PRO A 2 31.79 16.63 -35.28
CA PRO A 2 31.74 15.26 -35.80
C PRO A 2 32.97 14.81 -36.60
N LEU A 3 33.09 13.49 -36.81
CA LEU A 3 33.76 12.81 -37.94
C LEU A 3 33.14 11.40 -38.01
N ALA A 4 32.85 10.71 -39.11
CA ALA A 4 32.45 10.98 -40.49
C ALA A 4 31.95 9.60 -41.03
N SER A 5 30.94 9.61 -41.90
CA SER A 5 30.31 8.45 -42.60
C SER A 5 31.22 7.88 -43.72
N PRO A 6 30.95 6.74 -44.43
CA PRO A 6 29.70 6.51 -45.18
C PRO A 6 29.16 5.06 -45.41
N ARG A 7 27.82 5.01 -45.55
CA ARG A 7 26.94 4.25 -46.49
C ARG A 7 27.37 2.91 -47.14
N HIS A 8 26.42 1.96 -47.12
CA HIS A 8 25.95 1.24 -48.32
C HIS A 8 24.45 0.86 -48.25
N PHE A 9 23.84 0.73 -49.43
CA PHE A 9 22.40 0.65 -49.78
C PHE A 9 22.07 -0.74 -50.37
N SER A 10 20.83 -1.23 -50.23
CA SER A 10 20.03 -2.08 -51.18
C SER A 10 18.98 -2.89 -50.38
N ALA A 11 17.68 -2.55 -50.40
CA ALA A 11 16.63 -2.89 -51.38
C ALA A 11 16.19 -4.38 -51.42
N ALA A 12 14.89 -4.61 -51.20
CA ALA A 12 14.10 -5.87 -51.20
C ALA A 12 13.81 -6.40 -52.63
N PRO A 13 12.72 -7.15 -52.98
CA PRO A 13 11.82 -8.13 -52.29
C PRO A 13 11.53 -9.41 -53.14
N SER A 14 10.77 -10.39 -52.63
CA SER A 14 9.88 -11.33 -53.40
C SER A 14 9.43 -12.50 -52.48
N SER A 15 8.14 -12.80 -52.20
CA SER A 15 6.93 -13.11 -53.01
C SER A 15 6.65 -14.63 -53.13
N GLU A 16 5.35 -14.93 -53.16
CA GLU A 16 4.62 -16.21 -53.40
C GLU A 16 4.11 -16.94 -52.14
N VAL A 17 2.80 -16.94 -51.79
CA VAL A 17 1.51 -17.16 -52.49
C VAL A 17 1.17 -18.66 -52.68
N ILE A 18 -0.13 -18.95 -52.51
CA ILE A 18 -0.94 -20.13 -52.84
C ILE A 18 -1.31 -20.97 -51.59
N MET A 19 -2.55 -21.41 -51.33
CA MET A 19 -3.90 -21.07 -51.78
C MET A 19 -4.86 -21.92 -50.91
N ARG A 20 -5.90 -21.28 -50.37
CA ARG A 20 -7.28 -21.73 -50.10
C ARG A 20 -7.57 -23.23 -49.87
N THR A 21 -8.35 -23.49 -48.83
CA THR A 21 -9.69 -24.10 -49.03
C THR A 21 -10.70 -23.62 -47.98
N ARG A 22 -11.86 -23.16 -48.46
CA ARG A 22 -13.08 -22.81 -47.69
C ARG A 22 -13.99 -24.03 -47.61
N LEU A 23 -14.69 -24.21 -46.50
CA LEU A 23 -16.03 -24.83 -46.38
C LEU A 23 -16.43 -24.69 -44.89
N SER A 24 -17.63 -24.37 -44.43
CA SER A 24 -18.87 -23.74 -44.91
C SER A 24 -19.75 -23.64 -43.65
N MET A 25 -20.43 -22.51 -43.43
CA MET A 25 -21.50 -22.40 -42.40
C MET A 25 -22.76 -23.17 -42.82
N ALA A 26 -23.43 -23.86 -41.88
CA ALA A 26 -24.89 -23.99 -41.81
C ALA A 26 -25.38 -24.64 -40.48
N THR A 27 -25.82 -23.78 -39.57
CA THR A 27 -27.08 -23.80 -38.78
C THR A 27 -27.81 -25.11 -38.34
N ARG A 28 -28.09 -25.12 -37.01
CA ARG A 28 -29.39 -25.30 -36.28
C ARG A 28 -29.68 -26.59 -35.47
N ARG A 29 -29.93 -26.32 -34.16
CA ARG A 29 -30.98 -26.81 -33.22
C ARG A 29 -30.73 -28.04 -32.32
N LEU A 30 -30.58 -27.72 -31.02
CA LEU A 30 -31.34 -28.17 -29.82
C LEU A 30 -31.69 -29.67 -29.66
N ALA A 31 -31.13 -30.33 -28.64
CA ALA A 31 -31.86 -30.92 -27.50
C ALA A 31 -30.94 -31.78 -26.61
N MET A 32 -31.22 -31.73 -25.29
CA MET A 32 -30.68 -32.55 -24.19
C MET A 32 -30.60 -34.05 -24.52
N THR A 33 -29.67 -34.80 -23.91
CA THR A 33 -29.91 -35.61 -22.67
C THR A 33 -28.68 -36.50 -22.36
N THR A 34 -28.41 -36.68 -21.06
CA THR A 34 -27.72 -37.84 -20.40
C THR A 34 -26.19 -37.93 -20.44
N VAL A 35 -25.57 -37.50 -19.34
CA VAL A 35 -24.20 -37.85 -18.94
C VAL A 35 -24.22 -39.23 -18.27
N PHE A 36 -23.44 -40.15 -18.83
CA PHE A 36 -23.03 -41.41 -18.20
C PHE A 36 -21.98 -41.09 -17.12
N VAL A 37 -22.28 -41.35 -15.85
CA VAL A 37 -21.29 -41.32 -14.77
C VAL A 37 -20.58 -42.66 -14.72
N LEU A 38 -19.36 -42.72 -15.26
CA LEU A 38 -18.43 -43.82 -15.04
C LEU A 38 -17.59 -43.50 -13.80
N ALA A 39 -17.87 -44.17 -12.68
CA ALA A 39 -17.09 -44.07 -11.46
C ALA A 39 -15.77 -44.83 -11.64
N LEU A 40 -14.68 -44.10 -11.88
CA LEU A 40 -13.31 -44.58 -11.72
C LEU A 40 -12.74 -43.87 -10.48
N GLY A 41 -12.39 -44.67 -9.48
CA GLY A 41 -11.75 -44.21 -8.26
C GLY A 41 -10.40 -43.57 -8.55
N THR A 42 -10.27 -42.31 -8.17
CA THR A 42 -9.00 -41.59 -8.14
C THR A 42 -8.67 -41.24 -6.70
N SER A 43 -7.53 -41.76 -6.26
CA SER A 43 -6.70 -41.26 -5.17
C SER A 43 -6.78 -39.74 -5.07
N ALA A 44 -7.07 -39.23 -3.88
CA ALA A 44 -7.09 -37.81 -3.58
C ALA A 44 -5.68 -37.21 -3.78
N LEU A 45 -5.41 -36.73 -4.98
CA LEU A 45 -4.44 -35.67 -5.20
C LEU A 45 -5.05 -34.41 -4.59
N ALA A 46 -4.45 -33.92 -3.52
CA ALA A 46 -4.72 -32.59 -3.00
C ALA A 46 -4.37 -31.59 -4.10
N PHE A 47 -5.37 -31.13 -4.83
CA PHE A 47 -5.23 -29.95 -5.66
C PHE A 47 -5.02 -28.76 -4.73
N SER A 48 -3.87 -28.10 -4.88
CA SER A 48 -3.65 -26.75 -4.37
C SER A 48 -4.81 -25.88 -4.82
N ALA A 49 -5.38 -25.12 -3.88
CA ALA A 49 -6.37 -24.10 -4.19
C ALA A 49 -5.79 -23.17 -5.28
N PRO A 50 -6.60 -22.73 -6.27
CA PRO A 50 -6.14 -21.75 -7.23
C PRO A 50 -5.75 -20.47 -6.46
N ALA A 51 -4.71 -19.78 -6.94
CA ALA A 51 -4.34 -18.47 -6.44
C ALA A 51 -5.60 -17.60 -6.35
N ASN A 52 -5.88 -17.06 -5.16
CA ASN A 52 -6.93 -16.07 -4.99
C ASN A 52 -6.73 -14.99 -6.06
N ALA A 53 -7.73 -14.79 -6.91
CA ALA A 53 -7.71 -13.67 -7.84
C ALA A 53 -7.49 -12.39 -7.02
N ALA A 54 -6.56 -11.54 -7.47
CA ALA A 54 -6.32 -10.25 -6.84
C ALA A 54 -7.65 -9.47 -6.79
N GLU A 55 -7.94 -8.86 -5.65
CA GLU A 55 -9.02 -7.87 -5.56
C GLU A 55 -8.76 -6.77 -6.61
N PRO A 56 -9.79 -6.32 -7.37
CA PRO A 56 -9.60 -5.25 -8.35
C PRO A 56 -9.16 -3.95 -7.66
N GLY A 57 -7.96 -3.45 -8.00
CA GLY A 57 -7.48 -2.14 -7.56
C GLY A 57 -6.05 -2.14 -6.98
N PRO A 58 -5.54 -0.97 -6.57
CA PRO A 58 -4.24 -0.85 -5.91
C PRO A 58 -4.19 -1.65 -4.60
N ALA A 59 -3.05 -2.29 -4.32
CA ALA A 59 -2.87 -2.96 -3.03
C ALA A 59 -2.97 -1.94 -1.86
N PRO A 60 -3.67 -2.27 -0.76
CA PRO A 60 -3.78 -1.39 0.39
C PRO A 60 -2.51 -1.45 1.25
N ILE A 61 -2.37 -0.49 2.17
CA ILE A 61 -1.49 -0.62 3.35
C ILE A 61 -2.25 -1.36 4.44
N GLU A 62 -1.60 -2.34 5.06
CA GLU A 62 -2.14 -3.13 6.16
C GLU A 62 -1.52 -2.76 7.51
N GLN A 63 -2.37 -2.82 8.54
CA GLN A 63 -1.95 -2.81 9.93
C GLN A 63 -1.11 -4.04 10.25
N ARG A 64 -0.15 -3.89 11.16
CA ARG A 64 0.59 -5.00 11.77
C ARG A 64 -0.36 -6.12 12.24
N ASN A 65 -0.10 -7.36 11.84
CA ASN A 65 -0.90 -8.51 12.25
C ASN A 65 -0.26 -9.27 13.43
N SER A 66 -0.94 -10.29 13.95
CA SER A 66 -0.48 -11.05 15.13
C SER A 66 0.81 -11.87 14.93
N SER A 67 1.30 -11.99 13.70
CA SER A 67 2.58 -12.64 13.38
C SER A 67 3.68 -11.65 13.05
N THR A 68 3.34 -10.37 12.87
CA THR A 68 4.31 -9.35 12.51
C THR A 68 5.06 -8.88 13.77
N VAL A 69 6.40 -8.86 13.71
CA VAL A 69 7.24 -8.30 14.77
C VAL A 69 6.92 -6.81 15.01
N THR A 70 7.04 -6.35 16.26
CA THR A 70 7.00 -4.91 16.57
C THR A 70 8.24 -4.22 16.02
N ALA A 71 8.24 -2.89 15.95
CA ALA A 71 9.40 -2.09 15.60
C ALA A 71 10.33 -1.87 16.80
N ASP A 72 10.14 -2.56 17.93
CA ASP A 72 11.03 -2.46 19.09
C ASP A 72 12.37 -3.13 18.83
N GLY A 73 13.42 -2.32 18.69
CA GLY A 73 14.80 -2.80 18.70
C GLY A 73 15.16 -3.39 20.06
N LEU A 74 15.21 -4.71 20.17
CA LEU A 74 15.52 -5.39 21.42
C LEU A 74 17.02 -5.47 21.67
N PRO A 75 17.47 -5.40 22.95
CA PRO A 75 18.87 -5.55 23.31
C PRO A 75 19.48 -6.81 22.70
N THR A 76 20.57 -6.62 21.95
CA THR A 76 21.30 -7.67 21.25
C THR A 76 22.79 -7.40 21.37
N VAL A 77 23.63 -8.44 21.44
CA VAL A 77 25.08 -8.28 21.29
C VAL A 77 25.37 -7.44 20.04
N GLN A 78 26.29 -6.50 20.14
CA GLN A 78 26.64 -5.61 19.03
C GLN A 78 28.12 -5.73 18.70
N LEU A 79 28.46 -5.37 17.47
CA LEU A 79 29.85 -5.27 17.03
C LEU A 79 30.51 -4.05 17.68
N ASP A 80 31.82 -4.12 17.89
CA ASP A 80 32.56 -2.91 18.25
C ASP A 80 32.72 -1.97 17.04
N SER A 81 33.07 -2.57 15.90
CA SER A 81 33.08 -1.98 14.57
C SER A 81 32.94 -3.10 13.53
N GLY A 82 32.56 -2.74 12.31
CA GLY A 82 32.46 -3.67 11.19
C GLY A 82 31.03 -3.92 10.71
N ILE A 83 30.83 -5.07 10.09
CA ILE A 83 29.61 -5.42 9.34
C ILE A 83 29.29 -6.91 9.51
N VAL A 84 28.01 -7.25 9.60
CA VAL A 84 27.49 -8.63 9.47
C VAL A 84 26.92 -8.82 8.06
N TRP A 85 27.53 -9.71 7.28
CA TRP A 85 27.11 -10.01 5.91
C TRP A 85 26.16 -11.20 5.82
N ALA A 86 26.27 -12.16 6.75
CA ALA A 86 25.51 -13.39 6.70
C ALA A 86 25.07 -13.84 8.09
N GLN A 87 23.89 -14.44 8.14
CA GLN A 87 23.34 -15.09 9.31
C GLN A 87 22.68 -16.42 8.91
N ASP A 88 22.67 -17.38 9.82
CA ASP A 88 21.78 -18.53 9.78
C ASP A 88 21.37 -18.93 11.20
N ILE A 89 20.27 -19.66 11.33
CA ILE A 89 19.66 -19.99 12.63
C ILE A 89 19.45 -21.49 12.79
N VAL A 90 19.81 -22.01 13.97
CA VAL A 90 19.49 -23.39 14.39
C VAL A 90 18.76 -23.31 15.73
N GLY A 91 17.46 -23.64 15.71
CA GLY A 91 16.60 -23.47 16.88
C GLY A 91 16.54 -22.01 17.33
N ASN A 92 17.14 -21.70 18.48
CA ASN A 92 17.22 -20.34 19.03
C ASN A 92 18.61 -19.71 18.89
N THR A 93 19.58 -20.43 18.33
CA THR A 93 20.95 -19.93 18.16
C THR A 93 21.11 -19.31 16.78
N VAL A 94 21.39 -18.02 16.75
CA VAL A 94 21.77 -17.31 15.53
C VAL A 94 23.28 -17.29 15.43
N PHE A 95 23.79 -17.75 14.30
CA PHE A 95 25.19 -17.57 13.90
C PHE A 95 25.26 -16.33 13.01
N ALA A 96 26.24 -15.47 13.26
CA ALA A 96 26.44 -14.24 12.50
C ALA A 96 27.89 -14.09 12.08
N GLY A 97 28.10 -13.82 10.79
CA GLY A 97 29.41 -13.77 10.15
C GLY A 97 29.56 -12.51 9.31
N GLY A 98 30.77 -11.97 9.28
CA GLY A 98 31.03 -10.74 8.56
C GLY A 98 32.49 -10.32 8.61
N SER A 99 32.73 -9.03 8.82
CA SER A 99 34.07 -8.44 8.96
C SER A 99 34.13 -7.64 10.26
N PHE A 100 34.66 -8.23 11.33
CA PHE A 100 34.77 -7.62 12.66
C PHE A 100 35.76 -8.39 13.55
N THR A 101 36.27 -7.73 14.58
CA THR A 101 37.28 -8.29 15.51
C THR A 101 36.82 -8.38 16.97
N ASN A 102 35.77 -7.63 17.33
CA ASN A 102 35.28 -7.56 18.70
C ASN A 102 33.76 -7.37 18.73
N THR A 103 33.17 -7.86 19.80
CA THR A 103 31.77 -7.63 20.18
C THR A 103 31.70 -6.92 21.52
N ARG A 104 30.56 -6.32 21.83
CA ARG A 104 30.28 -5.67 23.11
C ARG A 104 28.80 -5.86 23.48
N PRO A 105 28.44 -5.73 24.78
CA PRO A 105 27.05 -5.81 25.21
C PRO A 105 26.16 -4.75 24.54
N ALA A 106 24.85 -5.01 24.48
CA ALA A 106 23.86 -4.06 23.98
C ALA A 106 24.00 -2.69 24.65
N GLY A 107 23.92 -1.61 23.87
CA GLY A 107 24.04 -0.23 24.38
C GLY A 107 25.43 0.23 24.84
N ALA A 108 26.41 -0.68 25.02
CA ALA A 108 27.78 -0.31 25.40
C ALA A 108 28.43 0.63 24.37
N ALA A 109 29.25 1.56 24.84
CA ALA A 109 29.98 2.50 24.00
C ALA A 109 31.12 1.80 23.23
N PRO A 110 31.53 2.32 22.06
CA PRO A 110 32.69 1.79 21.35
C PRO A 110 33.96 1.74 22.18
N GLY A 111 34.71 0.64 22.04
CA GLY A 111 35.93 0.35 22.79
C GLY A 111 35.72 -0.17 24.21
N THR A 112 34.49 -0.44 24.66
CA THR A 112 34.21 -0.86 26.05
C THR A 112 33.66 -2.28 26.14
N ASN A 113 34.00 -3.00 27.22
CA ASN A 113 33.54 -4.37 27.52
C ASN A 113 33.70 -5.35 26.33
N LEU A 114 34.85 -5.24 25.65
CA LEU A 114 35.11 -5.99 24.42
C LEU A 114 35.26 -7.48 24.69
N THR A 115 34.58 -8.28 23.88
CA THR A 115 34.78 -9.73 23.79
C THR A 115 35.31 -10.05 22.39
N PRO A 116 36.55 -10.56 22.25
CA PRO A 116 37.14 -10.85 20.95
C PRO A 116 36.31 -11.86 20.13
N ARG A 117 36.13 -11.55 18.84
CA ARG A 117 35.48 -12.42 17.86
C ARG A 117 36.12 -12.18 16.49
N ALA A 118 36.66 -13.22 15.86
CA ALA A 118 37.30 -13.07 14.56
C ALA A 118 36.32 -13.44 13.44
N ASN A 119 35.60 -12.43 12.95
CA ASN A 119 34.67 -12.48 11.81
C ASN A 119 33.42 -13.36 11.95
N ILE A 120 33.22 -14.01 13.11
CA ILE A 120 32.06 -14.85 13.38
C ILE A 120 31.70 -14.85 14.87
N LEU A 121 30.41 -14.94 15.19
CA LEU A 121 29.87 -15.06 16.55
C LEU A 121 28.56 -15.87 16.56
N ALA A 122 28.09 -16.24 17.74
CA ALA A 122 26.74 -16.80 17.93
C ALA A 122 26.03 -16.15 19.13
N TYR A 123 24.70 -16.05 19.08
CA TYR A 123 23.87 -15.50 20.17
C TYR A 123 22.49 -16.20 20.24
N ASP A 124 21.82 -16.10 21.39
CA ASP A 124 20.43 -16.59 21.54
C ASP A 124 19.44 -15.52 21.06
N ILE A 125 18.57 -15.84 20.11
CA ILE A 125 17.62 -14.87 19.52
C ILE A 125 16.56 -14.36 20.51
N ARG A 126 16.28 -15.10 21.58
CA ARG A 126 15.25 -14.72 22.57
C ARG A 126 15.80 -13.68 23.54
N THR A 127 17.09 -13.77 23.87
CA THR A 127 17.74 -12.89 24.87
C THR A 127 18.66 -11.85 24.24
N GLY A 128 19.15 -12.09 23.02
CA GLY A 128 20.18 -11.30 22.36
C GLY A 128 21.58 -11.49 22.93
N GLN A 129 21.77 -12.42 23.88
CA GLN A 129 23.04 -12.60 24.57
C GLN A 129 24.01 -13.43 23.75
N LEU A 130 25.27 -12.99 23.73
CA LEU A 130 26.39 -13.70 23.13
C LEU A 130 26.56 -15.10 23.76
N ILE A 131 26.69 -16.13 22.93
CA ILE A 131 27.10 -17.46 23.36
C ILE A 131 28.63 -17.45 23.44
N SER A 132 29.15 -17.21 24.65
CA SER A 132 30.58 -16.96 24.85
C SER A 132 31.45 -18.18 24.56
N SER A 133 30.92 -19.39 24.77
CA SER A 133 31.60 -20.68 24.54
C SER A 133 31.82 -21.01 23.07
N TRP A 134 31.05 -20.41 22.16
CA TRP A 134 31.18 -20.61 20.72
C TRP A 134 31.98 -19.44 20.13
N ALA A 135 33.29 -19.66 19.91
CA ALA A 135 34.22 -18.62 19.46
C ALA A 135 35.26 -19.12 18.43
N PRO A 136 34.82 -19.62 17.25
CA PRO A 136 35.75 -19.92 16.16
C PRO A 136 36.55 -18.69 15.72
N THR A 137 37.73 -18.92 15.15
CA THR A 137 38.55 -17.86 14.55
C THR A 137 38.65 -18.03 13.04
N ILE A 138 38.31 -16.99 12.28
CA ILE A 138 38.34 -17.00 10.81
C ILE A 138 39.16 -15.81 10.31
N SER A 139 40.16 -16.05 9.45
CA SER A 139 41.14 -15.02 9.05
C SER A 139 40.62 -13.93 8.10
N GLY A 140 39.45 -14.13 7.48
CA GLY A 140 38.87 -13.21 6.50
C GLY A 140 37.36 -13.07 6.67
N THR A 141 36.74 -12.27 5.80
CA THR A 141 35.31 -11.97 5.84
C THR A 141 34.48 -13.21 5.61
N VAL A 142 33.52 -13.47 6.49
CA VAL A 142 32.45 -14.45 6.25
C VAL A 142 31.35 -13.75 5.46
N LYS A 143 30.99 -14.30 4.30
CA LYS A 143 29.99 -13.73 3.39
C LYS A 143 28.73 -14.57 3.25
N SER A 144 28.80 -15.85 3.61
CA SER A 144 27.67 -16.77 3.52
C SER A 144 27.75 -17.83 4.61
N MET A 145 26.61 -18.32 5.05
CA MET A 145 26.55 -19.48 5.94
C MET A 145 25.25 -20.26 5.75
N LYS A 146 25.33 -21.57 5.97
CA LYS A 146 24.16 -22.44 5.96
C LYS A 146 24.35 -23.61 6.92
N ALA A 147 23.39 -23.84 7.80
CA ALA A 147 23.34 -25.02 8.64
C ALA A 147 22.99 -26.27 7.82
N SER A 148 23.52 -27.42 8.21
CA SER A 148 23.05 -28.71 7.73
C SER A 148 21.58 -28.91 8.13
N PRO A 149 20.79 -29.70 7.37
CA PRO A 149 19.38 -29.93 7.71
C PRO A 149 19.14 -30.53 9.10
N ASP A 150 20.10 -31.29 9.62
CA ASP A 150 20.07 -31.85 10.99
C ASP A 150 20.51 -30.84 12.08
N GLY A 151 20.94 -29.64 11.69
CA GLY A 151 21.38 -28.56 12.58
C GLY A 151 22.73 -28.81 13.28
N THR A 152 23.44 -29.89 12.97
CA THR A 152 24.69 -30.25 13.69
C THR A 152 25.93 -29.55 13.14
N ARG A 153 25.86 -29.04 11.90
CA ARG A 153 26.98 -28.40 11.21
C ARG A 153 26.59 -27.03 10.67
N LEU A 154 27.51 -26.09 10.72
CA LEU A 154 27.43 -24.81 10.06
C LEU A 154 28.48 -24.75 8.94
N TYR A 155 28.03 -24.71 7.70
CA TYR A 155 28.89 -24.43 6.56
C TYR A 155 29.11 -22.92 6.46
N VAL A 156 30.36 -22.50 6.32
CA VAL A 156 30.75 -21.09 6.25
C VAL A 156 31.52 -20.82 4.97
N GLY A 157 31.17 -19.72 4.30
CA GLY A 157 31.74 -19.29 3.02
C GLY A 157 32.21 -17.84 3.09
N GLY A 158 33.30 -17.50 2.42
CA GLY A 158 33.85 -16.15 2.49
C GLY A 158 35.14 -15.95 1.71
N THR A 159 35.98 -15.03 2.19
CA THR A 159 37.31 -14.67 1.63
C THR A 159 38.48 -15.20 2.46
N PHE A 160 38.22 -16.09 3.42
CA PHE A 160 39.21 -16.55 4.39
C PHE A 160 40.12 -17.66 3.84
N ASN A 161 41.31 -17.79 4.45
CA ASN A 161 42.29 -18.84 4.13
C ASN A 161 42.64 -19.73 5.33
N SER A 162 42.10 -19.44 6.52
CA SER A 162 42.25 -20.27 7.70
C SER A 162 41.04 -20.18 8.63
N VAL A 163 40.75 -21.30 9.30
CA VAL A 163 39.73 -21.43 10.34
C VAL A 163 40.32 -22.20 11.51
N ASN A 164 40.23 -21.65 12.72
CA ASN A 164 40.82 -22.23 13.95
C ASN A 164 42.31 -22.60 13.77
N GLY A 165 43.07 -21.74 13.07
CA GLY A 165 44.49 -21.94 12.76
C GLY A 165 44.79 -23.00 11.70
N GLN A 166 43.78 -23.70 11.18
CA GLN A 166 43.92 -24.70 10.12
C GLN A 166 43.64 -24.09 8.74
N THR A 167 44.41 -24.47 7.73
CA THR A 167 44.19 -24.00 6.34
C THR A 167 42.82 -24.41 5.83
N ARG A 168 42.01 -23.43 5.41
CA ARG A 168 40.70 -23.62 4.80
C ARG A 168 40.49 -22.46 3.82
N PHE A 169 40.38 -22.76 2.52
CA PHE A 169 40.23 -21.74 1.50
C PHE A 169 38.75 -21.52 1.17
N ASN A 170 38.25 -20.34 1.54
CA ASN A 170 36.92 -19.78 1.30
C ASN A 170 35.71 -20.62 1.73
N PHE A 171 35.91 -21.86 2.21
CA PHE A 171 34.85 -22.77 2.60
C PHE A 171 35.30 -23.68 3.76
N ALA A 172 34.44 -23.85 4.76
CA ALA A 172 34.66 -24.74 5.90
C ALA A 172 33.34 -25.22 6.50
N ALA A 173 33.40 -26.25 7.35
CA ALA A 173 32.29 -26.74 8.14
C ALA A 173 32.66 -26.73 9.63
N LEU A 174 31.80 -26.16 10.46
CA LEU A 174 31.94 -26.04 11.90
C LEU A 174 30.85 -26.84 12.62
N ASP A 175 31.16 -27.35 13.79
CA ASP A 175 30.16 -27.91 14.71
C ASP A 175 29.34 -26.76 15.35
N THR A 176 28.01 -26.86 15.30
CA THR A 176 27.11 -25.79 15.78
C THR A 176 27.12 -25.63 17.30
N THR A 177 27.58 -26.64 18.05
CA THR A 177 27.64 -26.61 19.51
C THR A 177 28.98 -26.08 20.01
N THR A 178 30.07 -26.53 19.40
CA THR A 178 31.45 -26.31 19.90
C THR A 178 32.24 -25.29 19.08
N GLY A 179 31.87 -25.06 17.82
CA GLY A 179 32.64 -24.20 16.91
C GLY A 179 33.94 -24.85 16.42
N ALA A 180 34.15 -26.14 16.68
CA ALA A 180 35.27 -26.90 16.14
C ALA A 180 35.06 -27.19 14.65
N LEU A 181 36.16 -27.37 13.90
CA LEU A 181 36.07 -27.87 12.52
C LEU A 181 35.54 -29.30 12.51
N ILE A 182 34.63 -29.60 11.59
CA ILE A 182 34.11 -30.97 11.42
C ILE A 182 35.27 -31.89 10.99
N PRO A 183 35.56 -32.97 11.75
CA PRO A 183 36.65 -33.89 11.44
C PRO A 183 36.51 -34.50 10.03
N GLY A 184 37.62 -34.56 9.30
CA GLY A 184 37.66 -35.12 7.94
C GLY A 184 37.09 -34.20 6.85
N PHE A 185 36.39 -33.12 7.20
CA PHE A 185 35.89 -32.16 6.21
C PHE A 185 37.00 -31.18 5.81
N THR A 186 37.59 -31.42 4.64
CA THR A 186 38.69 -30.61 4.07
C THR A 186 38.34 -30.00 2.72
N ALA A 187 37.05 -29.84 2.42
CA ALA A 187 36.61 -29.18 1.20
C ALA A 187 37.20 -27.76 1.09
N SER A 188 37.50 -27.35 -0.14
CA SER A 188 38.08 -26.04 -0.44
C SER A 188 37.46 -25.47 -1.71
N ALA A 189 37.21 -24.16 -1.70
CA ALA A 189 36.72 -23.41 -2.85
C ALA A 189 37.78 -22.35 -3.25
N GLY A 190 38.50 -22.60 -4.34
CA GLY A 190 39.47 -21.66 -4.88
C GLY A 190 38.79 -20.53 -5.65
N GLY A 191 39.41 -19.35 -5.69
CA GLY A 191 38.87 -18.13 -6.31
C GLY A 191 38.79 -16.98 -5.34
N SER A 192 37.93 -16.00 -5.61
CA SER A 192 37.84 -14.76 -4.83
C SER A 192 37.03 -14.93 -3.55
N TYR A 193 35.85 -15.57 -3.62
CA TYR A 193 34.99 -15.80 -2.45
C TYR A 193 33.85 -16.77 -2.74
N VAL A 194 33.35 -17.40 -1.68
CA VAL A 194 32.02 -18.06 -1.63
C VAL A 194 31.01 -17.07 -1.06
N ASN A 195 29.92 -16.80 -1.79
CA ASN A 195 28.85 -15.86 -1.42
C ASN A 195 27.50 -16.54 -1.17
N ALA A 196 27.31 -17.77 -1.64
CA ALA A 196 26.06 -18.52 -1.49
C ALA A 196 26.34 -19.97 -1.07
N ILE A 197 25.55 -20.48 -0.12
CA ILE A 197 25.60 -21.87 0.33
C ILE A 197 24.19 -22.43 0.48
N ALA A 198 23.95 -23.64 -0.03
CA ALA A 198 22.75 -24.42 0.23
C ALA A 198 23.15 -25.84 0.64
N ALA A 199 22.39 -26.47 1.54
CA ALA A 199 22.69 -27.80 2.05
C ALA A 199 21.46 -28.71 2.00
N THR A 200 21.71 -29.97 1.64
CA THR A 200 20.78 -31.10 1.71
C THR A 200 21.38 -32.16 2.63
N ASP A 201 20.68 -33.27 2.83
CA ASP A 201 21.18 -34.37 3.67
C ASP A 201 22.42 -35.06 3.07
N THR A 202 22.62 -34.94 1.76
CA THR A 202 23.69 -35.65 1.03
C THR A 202 24.73 -34.74 0.39
N ALA A 203 24.40 -33.48 0.13
CA ALA A 203 25.25 -32.55 -0.60
C ALA A 203 25.18 -31.12 -0.07
N VAL A 204 26.27 -30.38 -0.28
CA VAL A 204 26.41 -28.95 0.01
C VAL A 204 26.86 -28.24 -1.26
N TYR A 205 26.06 -27.27 -1.69
CA TYR A 205 26.29 -26.47 -2.89
C TYR A 205 26.92 -25.15 -2.49
N VAL A 206 27.93 -24.71 -3.25
CA VAL A 206 28.61 -23.43 -3.05
C VAL A 206 28.56 -22.61 -4.33
N GLY A 207 28.28 -21.32 -4.16
CA GLY A 207 28.21 -20.31 -5.20
C GLY A 207 29.03 -19.09 -4.84
N GLY A 208 29.56 -18.38 -5.84
CA GLY A 208 30.34 -17.17 -5.63
C GLY A 208 31.13 -16.79 -6.88
N LEU A 209 32.25 -16.10 -6.68
CA LEU A 209 33.27 -15.89 -7.71
C LEU A 209 34.41 -16.89 -7.49
N ILE A 210 34.09 -18.17 -7.70
CA ILE A 210 35.03 -19.29 -7.52
C ILE A 210 35.59 -19.75 -8.88
N GLY A 211 36.85 -20.17 -8.87
CA GLY A 211 37.58 -20.70 -10.03
C GLY A 211 37.98 -22.17 -9.91
N ALA A 212 37.87 -22.75 -8.72
CA ALA A 212 38.17 -24.16 -8.48
C ALA A 212 37.45 -24.70 -7.23
N ALA A 213 37.31 -26.01 -7.14
CA ALA A 213 36.86 -26.72 -5.95
C ALA A 213 37.72 -27.97 -5.75
N ASN A 214 38.33 -28.14 -4.56
CA ASN A 214 39.33 -29.18 -4.29
C ASN A 214 40.42 -29.30 -5.38
N GLY A 215 40.88 -28.15 -5.89
CA GLY A 215 41.89 -28.07 -6.97
C GLY A 215 41.38 -28.36 -8.39
N VAL A 216 40.12 -28.79 -8.55
CA VAL A 216 39.50 -29.02 -9.87
C VAL A 216 38.87 -27.73 -10.38
N PRO A 217 39.11 -27.32 -11.64
CA PRO A 217 38.47 -26.13 -12.21
C PRO A 217 36.93 -26.17 -12.12
N ARG A 218 36.36 -25.06 -11.65
CA ARG A 218 34.92 -24.82 -11.53
C ARG A 218 34.65 -23.35 -11.86
N LYS A 219 33.51 -23.02 -12.44
CA LYS A 219 33.16 -21.63 -12.77
C LYS A 219 31.95 -21.22 -11.95
N ASN A 220 32.20 -20.45 -10.90
CA ASN A 220 31.20 -19.86 -9.98
C ASN A 220 30.34 -20.83 -9.14
N LEU A 221 30.26 -22.11 -9.51
CA LEU A 221 29.40 -23.12 -8.89
C LEU A 221 30.16 -24.43 -8.64
N ALA A 222 29.96 -25.04 -7.47
CA ALA A 222 30.45 -26.38 -7.15
C ALA A 222 29.56 -27.06 -6.08
N ALA A 223 29.66 -28.38 -5.95
CA ALA A 223 29.01 -29.11 -4.87
C ALA A 223 29.93 -30.16 -4.25
N PHE A 224 29.78 -30.40 -2.96
CA PHE A 224 30.49 -31.41 -2.20
C PHE A 224 29.49 -32.36 -1.52
N ASN A 225 29.90 -33.59 -1.23
CA ASN A 225 29.14 -34.41 -0.28
C ASN A 225 29.35 -33.94 1.16
N THR A 226 28.62 -34.51 2.11
CA THR A 226 28.71 -34.16 3.53
C THR A 226 30.07 -34.50 4.18
N SER A 227 30.94 -35.29 3.54
CA SER A 227 32.32 -35.54 3.98
C SER A 227 33.32 -34.55 3.37
N GLY A 228 32.91 -33.68 2.44
CA GLY A 228 33.76 -32.70 1.77
C GLY A 228 34.42 -33.18 0.48
N ALA A 229 34.04 -34.36 -0.04
CA ALA A 229 34.47 -34.82 -1.35
C ALA A 229 33.73 -34.07 -2.46
N LEU A 230 34.44 -33.67 -3.52
CA LEU A 230 33.87 -32.95 -4.66
C LEU A 230 32.91 -33.86 -5.45
N LEU A 231 31.72 -33.37 -5.77
CA LEU A 231 30.75 -34.05 -6.62
C LEU A 231 30.94 -33.69 -8.09
N GLY A 232 30.42 -34.53 -8.98
CA GLY A 232 30.42 -34.31 -10.44
C GLY A 232 29.60 -33.11 -10.91
N TRP A 233 28.79 -32.52 -10.03
CA TRP A 233 27.95 -31.35 -10.28
C TRP A 233 28.81 -30.13 -10.69
N ALA A 234 28.64 -29.67 -11.94
CA ALA A 234 29.52 -28.69 -12.58
C ALA A 234 28.81 -27.64 -13.48
N PRO A 235 27.66 -27.06 -13.08
CA PRO A 235 27.05 -25.97 -13.82
C PRO A 235 27.94 -24.73 -13.84
N THR A 236 27.67 -23.80 -14.76
CA THR A 236 28.46 -22.59 -14.94
C THR A 236 27.58 -21.37 -15.12
N THR A 237 28.03 -20.22 -14.61
CA THR A 237 27.49 -18.90 -14.94
C THR A 237 28.58 -18.02 -15.55
N ASP A 238 28.20 -17.00 -16.32
CA ASP A 238 29.15 -16.04 -16.89
C ASP A 238 29.71 -15.06 -15.85
N LEU A 239 28.90 -14.62 -14.90
CA LEU A 239 29.30 -13.80 -13.75
C LEU A 239 28.95 -14.47 -12.41
N GLN A 240 29.36 -13.83 -11.32
CA GLN A 240 29.22 -14.33 -9.96
C GLN A 240 27.78 -14.65 -9.54
N VAL A 241 27.68 -15.64 -8.66
CA VAL A 241 26.47 -16.03 -7.94
C VAL A 241 26.48 -15.36 -6.57
N ASP A 242 25.38 -14.72 -6.19
CA ASP A 242 25.27 -13.98 -4.93
C ASP A 242 24.31 -14.66 -3.94
N ALA A 243 23.33 -15.45 -4.40
CA ALA A 243 22.33 -16.08 -3.53
C ALA A 243 21.95 -17.50 -3.96
N PHE A 244 21.54 -18.31 -2.98
CA PHE A 244 20.90 -19.61 -3.19
C PHE A 244 19.66 -19.75 -2.30
N THR A 245 18.68 -20.49 -2.80
CA THR A 245 17.73 -21.20 -1.95
C THR A 245 17.35 -22.53 -2.58
N LEU A 246 17.03 -23.54 -1.77
CA LEU A 246 16.31 -24.71 -2.26
C LEU A 246 14.83 -24.34 -2.42
N THR A 247 14.11 -25.03 -3.30
CA THR A 247 12.64 -25.03 -3.30
C THR A 247 12.11 -25.70 -2.02
N PRO A 248 10.85 -25.47 -1.61
CA PRO A 248 10.27 -26.11 -0.44
C PRO A 248 10.28 -27.64 -0.54
N ALA A 249 10.06 -28.18 -1.74
CA ALA A 249 10.12 -29.60 -2.05
C ALA A 249 11.56 -30.16 -2.08
N LYS A 250 12.58 -29.28 -1.99
CA LYS A 250 14.01 -29.62 -2.06
C LYS A 250 14.38 -30.43 -3.30
N ASP A 251 13.71 -30.17 -4.41
CA ASP A 251 13.91 -30.82 -5.70
C ASP A 251 14.71 -29.97 -6.69
N LYS A 252 14.84 -28.67 -6.44
CA LYS A 252 15.62 -27.72 -7.26
C LYS A 252 16.47 -26.81 -6.37
N LEU A 253 17.63 -26.42 -6.89
CA LEU A 253 18.41 -25.30 -6.36
C LEU A 253 18.10 -24.05 -7.20
N ILE A 254 17.54 -23.03 -6.56
CA ILE A 254 17.37 -21.71 -7.17
C ILE A 254 18.65 -20.90 -6.95
N VAL A 255 19.20 -20.37 -8.03
CA VAL A 255 20.42 -19.57 -8.03
C VAL A 255 20.10 -18.13 -8.42
N GLY A 256 20.67 -17.17 -7.67
CA GLY A 256 20.54 -15.74 -7.88
C GLY A 256 21.91 -15.07 -7.96
N GLY A 257 22.07 -14.06 -8.80
CA GLY A 257 23.35 -13.34 -8.91
C GLY A 257 23.35 -12.29 -10.01
N ARG A 258 24.54 -11.95 -10.50
CA ARG A 258 24.75 -10.89 -11.52
C ARG A 258 24.83 -11.42 -12.94
N PHE A 259 24.77 -12.74 -13.09
CA PHE A 259 24.96 -13.45 -14.34
C PHE A 259 23.86 -13.17 -15.35
N SER A 260 24.19 -13.30 -16.64
CA SER A 260 23.20 -13.28 -17.72
C SER A 260 22.93 -14.65 -18.32
N THR A 261 23.80 -15.63 -18.03
CA THR A 261 23.66 -17.00 -18.52
C THR A 261 23.95 -18.03 -17.44
N VAL A 262 23.25 -19.17 -17.56
CA VAL A 262 23.49 -20.40 -16.79
C VAL A 262 23.61 -21.53 -17.81
N ASN A 263 24.73 -22.26 -17.78
CA ASN A 263 25.07 -23.29 -18.77
C ASN A 263 24.89 -22.78 -20.22
N ASP A 264 25.38 -21.56 -20.49
CA ASP A 264 25.29 -20.84 -21.76
C ASP A 264 23.86 -20.52 -22.25
N VAL A 265 22.84 -20.78 -21.44
CA VAL A 265 21.44 -20.38 -21.70
C VAL A 265 21.17 -19.05 -21.02
N THR A 266 20.51 -18.12 -21.71
CA THR A 266 20.10 -16.84 -21.13
C THR A 266 19.18 -17.02 -19.93
N GLN A 267 19.66 -16.56 -18.79
CA GLN A 267 19.05 -16.69 -17.47
C GLN A 267 19.44 -15.43 -16.71
N ARG A 268 18.60 -14.39 -16.82
CA ARG A 268 18.89 -13.00 -16.44
C ARG A 268 18.89 -12.81 -14.91
N GLY A 269 19.95 -13.28 -14.25
CA GLY A 269 20.17 -13.14 -12.80
C GLY A 269 19.54 -14.24 -11.94
N LEU A 270 18.69 -15.09 -12.52
CA LEU A 270 17.98 -16.18 -11.84
C LEU A 270 18.06 -17.47 -12.67
N GLY A 271 18.07 -18.63 -12.01
CA GLY A 271 17.94 -19.93 -12.66
C GLY A 271 17.61 -21.05 -11.68
N ALA A 272 17.04 -22.16 -12.18
CA ALA A 272 16.75 -23.35 -11.38
C ALA A 272 17.62 -24.52 -11.86
N LEU A 273 18.36 -25.14 -10.95
CA LEU A 273 19.31 -26.22 -11.25
C LEU A 273 18.88 -27.53 -10.61
N ASP A 274 19.05 -28.61 -11.36
CA ASP A 274 18.94 -29.97 -10.85
C ASP A 274 20.06 -30.25 -9.85
N LEU A 275 19.69 -30.86 -8.72
CA LEU A 275 20.58 -31.09 -7.59
C LEU A 275 21.68 -32.12 -7.89
N THR A 276 21.47 -33.04 -8.84
CA THR A 276 22.42 -34.12 -9.12
C THR A 276 23.30 -33.80 -10.32
N SER A 277 22.67 -33.43 -11.44
CA SER A 277 23.33 -33.21 -12.73
C SER A 277 23.83 -31.77 -12.92
N GLY A 278 23.21 -30.78 -12.25
CA GLY A 278 23.44 -29.37 -12.52
C GLY A 278 22.82 -28.90 -13.84
N ALA A 279 21.93 -29.70 -14.45
CA ALA A 279 21.16 -29.28 -15.59
C ALA A 279 20.23 -28.11 -15.22
N LEU A 280 20.05 -27.18 -16.15
CA LEU A 280 19.08 -26.10 -16.02
C LEU A 280 17.67 -26.67 -16.18
N LEU A 281 16.81 -26.42 -15.21
CA LEU A 281 15.43 -26.88 -15.17
C LEU A 281 14.47 -25.76 -15.60
N PRO A 282 13.29 -26.10 -16.17
CA PRO A 282 12.24 -25.12 -16.44
C PRO A 282 11.81 -24.39 -15.16
N TRP A 283 11.84 -23.06 -15.23
CA TRP A 283 11.40 -22.13 -14.19
C TRP A 283 11.25 -20.73 -14.80
N ASP A 284 10.05 -20.14 -14.73
CA ASP A 284 9.67 -18.98 -15.56
C ASP A 284 10.12 -17.61 -15.01
N ALA A 285 10.51 -17.52 -13.74
CA ALA A 285 10.83 -16.24 -13.09
C ALA A 285 11.85 -15.37 -13.83
N PRO A 286 12.94 -15.92 -14.43
CA PRO A 286 13.93 -15.16 -15.19
C PRO A 286 13.38 -14.49 -16.46
N ASN A 287 12.18 -14.89 -16.91
CA ASN A 287 11.48 -14.25 -18.04
C ASN A 287 10.71 -13.00 -17.62
N THR A 288 10.43 -12.84 -16.33
CA THR A 288 9.68 -11.71 -15.76
C THR A 288 10.61 -10.78 -14.99
N VAL A 289 11.37 -11.29 -14.02
CA VAL A 289 12.39 -10.55 -13.27
C VAL A 289 13.75 -10.78 -13.92
N LYS A 290 14.34 -9.72 -14.49
CA LYS A 290 15.51 -9.77 -15.39
C LYS A 290 16.68 -8.95 -14.86
N ASN A 291 17.18 -9.32 -13.68
CA ASN A 291 18.26 -8.60 -13.03
C ASN A 291 19.62 -9.28 -13.23
N GLY A 292 20.19 -9.16 -14.43
CA GLY A 292 21.51 -9.73 -14.69
C GLY A 292 21.98 -9.46 -16.12
N TRP A 293 23.25 -9.09 -16.28
CA TRP A 293 23.81 -8.70 -17.56
C TRP A 293 25.30 -9.03 -17.63
N GLY A 294 25.74 -9.68 -18.71
CA GLY A 294 27.06 -10.30 -18.78
C GLY A 294 28.12 -9.55 -19.60
N THR A 295 27.74 -8.52 -20.35
CA THR A 295 28.61 -7.94 -21.40
C THR A 295 28.64 -6.42 -21.41
N GLY A 296 29.77 -5.85 -21.86
CA GLY A 296 29.94 -4.40 -22.02
C GLY A 296 29.90 -3.65 -20.70
N ASP A 297 29.65 -2.34 -20.76
CA ASP A 297 29.68 -1.47 -19.57
C ASP A 297 28.60 -1.80 -18.54
N GLY A 298 27.51 -2.45 -18.96
CA GLY A 298 26.44 -2.91 -18.08
C GLY A 298 26.73 -4.22 -17.33
N ALA A 299 27.84 -4.90 -17.67
CA ALA A 299 28.16 -6.20 -17.08
C ALA A 299 28.23 -6.11 -15.55
N GLY A 300 27.44 -6.94 -14.87
CA GLY A 300 27.41 -7.01 -13.40
C GLY A 300 26.88 -5.78 -12.68
N ARG A 301 26.12 -4.89 -13.36
CA ARG A 301 25.48 -3.70 -12.76
C ARG A 301 24.02 -3.89 -12.34
N ALA A 302 23.53 -5.12 -12.33
CA ALA A 302 22.25 -5.51 -11.72
C ALA A 302 22.36 -6.96 -11.25
N GLY A 303 21.52 -7.35 -10.31
CA GLY A 303 21.55 -8.70 -9.77
C GLY A 303 20.36 -9.03 -8.87
N ILE A 304 20.32 -10.31 -8.47
CA ILE A 304 19.54 -10.78 -7.33
C ILE A 304 20.48 -10.98 -6.15
N TRP A 305 20.25 -10.26 -5.05
CA TRP A 305 21.14 -10.27 -3.89
C TRP A 305 20.74 -11.31 -2.85
N GLY A 306 19.44 -11.44 -2.57
CA GLY A 306 18.89 -12.33 -1.55
C GLY A 306 17.88 -13.30 -2.16
N LEU A 307 17.88 -14.53 -1.64
CA LEU A 307 16.87 -15.54 -1.92
C LEU A 307 16.49 -16.25 -0.63
N THR A 308 15.21 -16.53 -0.46
CA THR A 308 14.71 -17.39 0.61
C THR A 308 13.49 -18.18 0.15
N THR A 309 13.09 -19.17 0.93
CA THR A 309 11.89 -19.95 0.68
C THR A 309 11.14 -20.21 1.99
N ASP A 310 9.82 -20.20 1.93
CA ASP A 310 8.95 -20.73 2.97
C ASP A 310 8.30 -22.04 2.47
N GLN A 311 7.13 -22.43 2.98
CA GLN A 311 6.42 -23.63 2.51
C GLN A 311 5.70 -23.42 1.16
N ASN A 312 5.48 -22.18 0.76
CA ASN A 312 4.57 -21.78 -0.31
C ASN A 312 5.27 -21.13 -1.51
N ALA A 313 6.41 -20.47 -1.32
CA ALA A 313 7.04 -19.63 -2.32
C ALA A 313 8.56 -19.59 -2.23
N VAL A 314 9.15 -19.14 -3.33
CA VAL A 314 10.50 -18.59 -3.38
C VAL A 314 10.38 -17.06 -3.40
N TYR A 315 11.17 -16.37 -2.58
CA TYR A 315 11.22 -14.90 -2.55
C TYR A 315 12.63 -14.43 -2.89
N GLY A 316 12.73 -13.24 -3.49
CA GLY A 316 14.02 -12.66 -3.82
C GLY A 316 14.02 -11.14 -3.90
N THR A 317 15.21 -10.57 -3.80
CA THR A 317 15.47 -9.13 -3.78
C THR A 317 16.34 -8.70 -4.96
N GLY A 318 15.91 -7.65 -5.64
CA GLY A 318 16.57 -7.07 -6.80
C GLY A 318 17.29 -5.75 -6.49
N TRP A 319 18.37 -5.50 -7.22
CA TRP A 319 19.14 -4.25 -7.20
C TRP A 319 19.59 -3.89 -8.62
N VAL A 320 19.66 -2.58 -8.95
CA VAL A 320 19.94 -2.09 -10.30
C VAL A 320 20.78 -0.80 -10.29
N PHE A 321 22.09 -0.92 -10.43
CA PHE A 321 22.99 0.25 -10.54
C PHE A 321 23.00 0.89 -11.95
N SER A 322 22.02 0.60 -12.81
CA SER A 322 22.04 1.06 -14.21
C SER A 322 20.70 1.53 -14.74
N ASN A 323 20.01 0.72 -15.53
CA ASN A 323 18.76 1.11 -16.20
C ASN A 323 17.87 -0.11 -16.45
N ALA A 324 16.60 0.15 -16.74
CA ALA A 324 15.53 -0.85 -16.86
C ALA A 324 15.80 -1.96 -17.90
N SER A 325 16.69 -1.71 -18.88
CA SER A 325 17.06 -2.74 -19.87
C SER A 325 18.07 -3.77 -19.34
N ILE A 326 18.89 -3.37 -18.35
CA ILE A 326 19.91 -4.20 -17.69
C ILE A 326 19.32 -4.97 -16.51
N GLY A 327 18.51 -4.30 -15.69
CA GLY A 327 17.76 -4.87 -14.57
C GLY A 327 16.41 -4.18 -14.46
N ASN A 328 15.33 -4.90 -14.20
CA ASN A 328 13.98 -4.34 -14.24
C ASN A 328 13.26 -4.30 -12.88
N LEU A 329 13.90 -4.75 -11.80
CA LEU A 329 13.34 -4.70 -10.46
C LEU A 329 14.35 -4.15 -9.45
N GLU A 330 14.03 -3.02 -8.81
CA GLU A 330 14.55 -2.64 -7.51
C GLU A 330 13.41 -2.86 -6.51
N GLY A 331 13.53 -3.89 -5.68
CA GLY A 331 12.40 -4.36 -4.90
C GLY A 331 12.43 -5.85 -4.64
N THR A 332 11.26 -6.40 -4.33
CA THR A 332 11.10 -7.79 -3.89
C THR A 332 10.05 -8.50 -4.72
N PHE A 333 10.25 -9.80 -4.94
CA PHE A 333 9.27 -10.63 -5.64
C PHE A 333 8.97 -11.91 -4.86
N SER A 334 7.82 -12.51 -5.18
CA SER A 334 7.49 -13.90 -4.84
C SER A 334 7.25 -14.70 -6.11
N ALA A 335 7.71 -15.94 -6.14
CA ALA A 335 7.57 -16.86 -7.27
C ALA A 335 7.06 -18.22 -6.80
N GLU A 336 6.26 -18.85 -7.66
CA GLU A 336 5.82 -20.24 -7.47
C GLU A 336 7.03 -21.18 -7.49
N PRO A 337 7.20 -22.07 -6.49
CA PRO A 337 8.40 -22.91 -6.43
C PRO A 337 8.54 -23.88 -7.61
N GLY A 338 7.41 -24.42 -8.08
CA GLY A 338 7.38 -25.40 -9.17
C GLY A 338 7.64 -24.77 -10.53
N SER A 339 6.74 -23.85 -10.95
CA SER A 339 6.75 -23.25 -12.27
C SER A 339 7.66 -22.02 -12.40
N GLY A 340 7.91 -21.29 -11.31
CA GLY A 340 8.60 -20.00 -11.34
C GLY A 340 7.75 -18.83 -11.81
N ALA A 341 6.45 -19.02 -12.02
CA ALA A 341 5.55 -17.91 -12.28
C ALA A 341 5.63 -16.91 -11.11
N ILE A 342 5.84 -15.63 -11.43
CA ILE A 342 5.85 -14.58 -10.41
C ILE A 342 4.43 -14.43 -9.83
N ARG A 343 4.33 -14.58 -8.52
CA ARG A 343 3.08 -14.45 -7.75
C ARG A 343 2.73 -12.99 -7.51
N TRP A 344 3.72 -12.18 -7.19
CA TRP A 344 3.61 -10.73 -7.04
C TRP A 344 4.96 -10.03 -7.10
N ILE A 345 4.92 -8.72 -7.33
CA ILE A 345 6.05 -7.79 -7.27
C ILE A 345 5.73 -6.70 -6.23
N ALA A 346 6.72 -6.35 -5.42
CA ALA A 346 6.76 -5.12 -4.63
C ALA A 346 7.86 -4.22 -5.22
N ASP A 347 7.45 -3.30 -6.10
CA ASP A 347 8.32 -2.39 -6.83
C ASP A 347 8.60 -1.14 -5.98
N CYS A 348 9.50 -1.31 -5.01
CA CYS A 348 9.90 -0.27 -4.09
C CYS A 348 11.33 0.14 -4.41
N HIS A 349 11.47 1.21 -5.19
CA HIS A 349 12.75 1.70 -5.73
C HIS A 349 13.79 1.96 -4.64
N GLY A 350 15.02 1.56 -4.96
CA GLY A 350 16.15 1.40 -4.05
C GLY A 350 16.60 -0.05 -3.95
N ASP A 351 17.91 -0.28 -3.91
CA ASP A 351 18.50 -1.62 -3.85
C ASP A 351 17.99 -2.39 -2.63
N HIS A 352 17.56 -3.63 -2.87
CA HIS A 352 17.18 -4.56 -1.83
C HIS A 352 18.25 -5.64 -1.62
N TYR A 353 18.48 -5.99 -0.35
CA TYR A 353 19.56 -6.90 0.04
C TYR A 353 18.99 -8.21 0.61
N ALA A 354 18.63 -8.26 1.88
CA ALA A 354 18.14 -9.49 2.52
C ALA A 354 16.64 -9.66 2.36
N VAL A 355 16.19 -10.91 2.38
CA VAL A 355 14.76 -11.28 2.45
C VAL A 355 14.55 -12.45 3.40
N TYR A 356 13.53 -12.35 4.24
CA TYR A 356 13.08 -13.41 5.15
C TYR A 356 11.55 -13.51 5.08
N SER A 357 11.00 -14.72 5.10
CA SER A 357 9.56 -14.94 5.21
C SER A 357 9.23 -15.89 6.35
N ASP A 358 8.17 -15.56 7.10
CA ASP A 358 7.57 -16.44 8.11
C ASP A 358 6.36 -17.22 7.57
N GLY A 359 6.06 -17.11 6.28
CA GLY A 359 4.88 -17.70 5.63
C GLY A 359 3.64 -16.79 5.57
N THR A 360 3.63 -15.71 6.36
CA THR A 360 2.55 -14.71 6.40
C THR A 360 3.04 -13.33 5.97
N ASN A 361 4.22 -12.95 6.44
CA ASN A 361 4.90 -11.69 6.16
C ASN A 361 6.23 -11.98 5.45
N VAL A 362 6.68 -11.01 4.65
CA VAL A 362 7.99 -10.98 4.00
C VAL A 362 8.69 -9.71 4.44
N TYR A 363 9.88 -9.87 5.02
CA TYR A 363 10.72 -8.80 5.53
C TYR A 363 11.93 -8.62 4.65
N THR A 364 12.31 -7.38 4.40
CA THR A 364 13.43 -7.05 3.52
C THR A 364 14.32 -5.99 4.15
N THR A 365 15.62 -6.06 3.87
CA THR A 365 16.52 -4.90 4.05
C THR A 365 16.75 -4.21 2.73
N SER A 366 16.86 -2.88 2.76
CA SER A 366 16.95 -2.07 1.55
C SER A 366 17.62 -0.72 1.79
N HIS A 367 17.66 0.11 0.76
CA HIS A 367 17.69 1.57 0.89
C HIS A 367 16.49 2.24 0.20
N GLU A 368 15.33 1.60 0.25
CA GLU A 368 14.16 2.06 -0.50
C GLU A 368 13.88 3.55 -0.26
N HIS A 369 13.62 4.29 -1.34
CA HIS A 369 13.28 5.70 -1.30
C HIS A 369 11.95 6.00 -2.00
N ALA A 370 11.30 5.00 -2.57
CA ALA A 370 9.97 5.08 -3.16
C ALA A 370 9.32 3.70 -3.06
N CYS A 371 8.03 3.65 -2.73
CA CYS A 371 7.25 2.42 -2.58
C CYS A 371 5.76 2.70 -2.85
N GLU A 372 5.46 3.78 -3.56
CA GLU A 372 4.11 4.28 -3.82
C GLU A 372 3.23 3.33 -4.63
N THR A 373 3.85 2.42 -5.41
CA THR A 373 3.16 1.43 -6.23
C THR A 373 2.34 0.45 -5.40
N ILE A 374 2.68 0.25 -4.12
CA ILE A 374 1.92 -0.53 -3.13
C ILE A 374 1.32 0.35 -2.01
N GLY A 375 1.14 1.64 -2.28
CA GLY A 375 0.60 2.62 -1.33
C GLY A 375 1.61 3.17 -0.32
N GLY A 376 2.89 2.78 -0.41
CA GLY A 376 3.97 3.25 0.45
C GLY A 376 4.38 4.70 0.20
N MET A 377 5.50 5.11 0.80
CA MET A 377 6.04 6.46 0.64
C MET A 377 6.44 6.77 -0.81
N THR A 378 6.23 8.01 -1.24
CA THR A 378 6.81 8.53 -2.48
C THR A 378 8.20 9.10 -2.23
N GLN A 379 9.04 9.12 -3.26
CA GLN A 379 10.34 9.79 -3.19
C GLN A 379 10.22 11.29 -2.88
N ASP A 380 10.99 11.77 -1.91
CA ASP A 380 11.06 13.15 -1.46
C ASP A 380 12.48 13.75 -1.55
N GLN A 381 12.63 15.04 -1.19
CA GLN A 381 13.88 15.80 -1.32
C GLN A 381 14.18 16.63 -0.06
N PRO A 382 15.30 16.40 0.65
CA PRO A 382 16.25 15.30 0.45
C PRO A 382 15.57 13.94 0.67
N SER A 383 16.02 12.91 -0.03
CA SER A 383 15.41 11.59 0.04
C SER A 383 15.55 10.99 1.44
N HIS A 384 14.41 10.69 2.08
CA HIS A 384 14.36 9.88 3.29
C HIS A 384 14.29 8.40 2.90
N MET A 385 15.37 7.68 3.17
CA MET A 385 15.47 6.24 2.88
C MET A 385 14.88 5.41 4.00
N ARG A 386 14.27 4.28 3.65
CA ARG A 386 13.96 3.19 4.58
C ARG A 386 14.92 2.05 4.36
N ASN A 387 15.30 1.40 5.46
CA ASN A 387 16.30 0.34 5.40
C ASN A 387 15.82 -1.04 5.83
N ALA A 388 14.58 -1.12 6.28
CA ALA A 388 13.86 -2.35 6.43
C ALA A 388 12.37 -2.08 6.26
N SER A 389 11.68 -3.02 5.63
CA SER A 389 10.25 -2.94 5.35
C SER A 389 9.64 -4.34 5.43
N ALA A 390 8.31 -4.38 5.50
CA ALA A 390 7.54 -5.61 5.53
C ALA A 390 6.37 -5.53 4.56
N VAL A 391 6.11 -6.63 3.86
CA VAL A 391 4.95 -6.81 2.98
C VAL A 391 4.25 -8.13 3.30
N THR A 392 2.99 -8.29 2.89
CA THR A 392 2.29 -9.57 3.02
C THR A 392 2.89 -10.62 2.08
N ALA A 393 2.97 -11.88 2.52
CA ALA A 393 3.32 -13.00 1.64
C ALA A 393 2.25 -13.28 0.58
N ALA A 394 0.99 -12.93 0.89
CA ALA A 394 -0.15 -13.05 -0.02
C ALA A 394 -0.27 -11.85 -0.98
N VAL A 395 -0.90 -12.09 -2.13
CA VAL A 395 -1.36 -11.02 -3.04
C VAL A 395 -2.53 -10.30 -2.40
N LYS A 396 -2.54 -8.96 -2.43
CA LYS A 396 -3.58 -8.10 -1.83
C LYS A 396 -4.18 -7.08 -2.79
N GLY A 397 -3.66 -7.00 -4.01
CA GLY A 397 -4.18 -6.14 -5.06
C GLY A 397 -3.26 -6.15 -6.27
N THR A 398 -3.21 -5.01 -6.96
CA THR A 398 -2.31 -4.76 -8.10
C THR A 398 -1.43 -3.53 -7.84
N LEU A 399 -0.31 -3.43 -8.54
CA LEU A 399 0.57 -2.26 -8.47
C LEU A 399 -0.09 -1.03 -9.11
N GLY A 400 -0.06 0.09 -8.41
CA GLY A 400 -0.33 1.41 -8.97
C GLY A 400 0.78 1.86 -9.93
N THR A 401 0.51 2.92 -10.68
CA THR A 401 1.52 3.51 -11.58
C THR A 401 2.54 4.32 -10.78
N SER A 402 3.83 4.05 -10.98
CA SER A 402 4.88 4.88 -10.41
C SER A 402 4.95 6.23 -11.15
N PRO A 403 5.07 7.38 -10.46
CA PRO A 403 5.36 8.66 -11.09
C PRO A 403 6.81 8.77 -11.59
N TRP A 404 7.67 7.78 -11.32
CA TRP A 404 9.10 7.81 -11.62
C TRP A 404 9.51 6.98 -12.85
N LEU A 405 8.55 6.45 -13.60
CA LEU A 405 8.80 5.68 -14.82
C LEU A 405 9.76 6.42 -15.76
N SER A 406 10.83 5.74 -16.15
CA SER A 406 11.90 6.35 -16.95
C SER A 406 12.74 5.27 -17.62
N SER A 407 13.90 5.64 -18.19
CA SER A 407 14.89 4.63 -18.58
C SER A 407 15.44 3.86 -17.38
N ILE A 408 15.31 4.39 -16.16
CA ILE A 408 15.88 3.79 -14.94
C ILE A 408 14.91 2.74 -14.37
N TYR A 409 13.62 3.08 -14.25
CA TYR A 409 12.60 2.23 -13.63
C TYR A 409 11.62 1.65 -14.65
N ALA A 410 11.37 0.35 -14.55
CA ALA A 410 10.44 -0.37 -15.41
C ALA A 410 8.98 -0.14 -15.00
N ASP A 411 8.05 -0.31 -15.94
CA ASP A 411 6.62 -0.21 -15.64
C ASP A 411 6.06 -1.56 -15.18
N TRP A 412 5.63 -1.60 -13.93
CA TRP A 412 4.98 -2.74 -13.30
C TRP A 412 3.49 -2.52 -13.03
N THR A 413 2.89 -1.45 -13.56
CA THR A 413 1.48 -1.09 -13.35
C THR A 413 0.55 -2.28 -13.65
N GLY A 414 -0.37 -2.58 -12.72
CA GLY A 414 -1.37 -3.63 -12.86
C GLY A 414 -0.86 -5.05 -12.57
N PHE A 415 0.43 -5.24 -12.28
CA PHE A 415 0.95 -6.54 -11.85
C PHE A 415 0.41 -6.89 -10.45
N PRO A 416 0.17 -8.17 -10.11
CA PRO A 416 -0.19 -8.56 -8.76
C PRO A 416 0.79 -8.04 -7.71
N ALA A 417 0.26 -7.50 -6.61
CA ALA A 417 1.02 -6.82 -5.56
C ALA A 417 0.70 -7.40 -4.18
N PRO A 418 1.68 -7.46 -3.26
CA PRO A 418 1.41 -7.63 -1.84
C PRO A 418 0.94 -6.30 -1.24
N ALA A 419 0.41 -6.34 -0.01
CA ALA A 419 0.18 -5.12 0.77
C ALA A 419 1.46 -4.75 1.53
N ALA A 420 1.81 -3.46 1.56
CA ALA A 420 2.75 -2.93 2.53
C ALA A 420 2.18 -3.10 3.94
N ILE A 421 3.00 -3.56 4.89
CA ILE A 421 2.63 -3.64 6.31
C ILE A 421 3.27 -2.45 7.01
N ASP A 422 2.51 -1.72 7.82
CA ASP A 422 3.04 -0.61 8.62
C ASP A 422 4.03 -1.12 9.67
N TRP A 423 5.31 -1.14 9.28
CA TRP A 423 6.46 -1.56 10.08
C TRP A 423 7.73 -0.87 9.55
N TYR A 424 8.09 0.25 10.16
CA TYR A 424 9.15 1.17 9.72
C TYR A 424 10.08 1.55 10.89
N PRO A 425 10.91 0.62 11.39
CA PRO A 425 12.00 0.98 12.29
C PRO A 425 12.94 2.00 11.66
N ASP A 426 13.45 2.95 12.45
CA ASP A 426 14.45 3.91 11.99
C ASP A 426 15.85 3.35 12.18
N TRP A 427 16.74 3.67 11.24
CA TRP A 427 18.11 3.18 11.23
C TRP A 427 19.10 4.33 11.19
N ILE A 428 20.23 4.16 11.86
CA ILE A 428 21.41 4.99 11.64
C ILE A 428 22.39 4.14 10.83
N THR A 429 22.57 4.50 9.56
CA THR A 429 23.42 3.76 8.62
C THR A 429 24.88 3.73 9.07
N GLY A 430 25.58 2.68 8.66
CA GLY A 430 27.02 2.55 8.85
C GLY A 430 27.80 2.82 7.58
N THR A 431 29.13 2.77 7.69
CA THR A 431 30.05 3.01 6.56
C THR A 431 31.08 1.89 6.38
N ALA A 432 30.91 0.77 7.08
CA ALA A 432 31.86 -0.34 7.05
C ALA A 432 32.01 -0.97 5.65
N SER A 433 30.95 -0.93 4.83
CA SER A 433 30.98 -1.36 3.43
C SER A 433 31.48 -0.29 2.46
N GLY A 434 31.48 0.98 2.88
CA GLY A 434 31.67 2.16 2.03
C GLY A 434 30.41 2.61 1.28
N MET A 435 29.28 1.90 1.39
CA MET A 435 28.03 2.18 0.66
C MET A 435 26.98 2.95 1.46
N GLY A 436 27.17 3.15 2.77
CA GLY A 436 26.25 3.94 3.58
C GLY A 436 24.93 3.22 3.90
N GLN A 437 24.93 1.89 4.04
CA GLN A 437 23.70 1.09 4.21
C GLN A 437 23.42 0.76 5.68
N ALA A 438 22.28 0.13 5.96
CA ALA A 438 21.97 -0.39 7.29
C ALA A 438 22.08 -1.93 7.35
N GLY A 439 21.01 -2.66 7.00
CA GLY A 439 20.92 -4.10 7.10
C GLY A 439 21.32 -4.83 5.80
N TRP A 440 22.02 -5.97 5.95
CA TRP A 440 22.53 -6.80 4.86
C TRP A 440 22.09 -8.26 4.93
N SER A 441 21.63 -8.73 6.09
CA SER A 441 21.19 -10.11 6.33
C SER A 441 19.99 -10.16 7.29
N MET A 442 19.12 -11.14 7.09
CA MET A 442 17.94 -11.38 7.94
C MET A 442 17.74 -12.86 8.19
N VAL A 443 17.38 -13.23 9.42
CA VAL A 443 16.93 -14.57 9.81
C VAL A 443 15.84 -14.45 10.88
N GLY A 444 15.01 -15.48 11.04
CA GLY A 444 13.97 -15.48 12.06
C GLY A 444 13.48 -16.88 12.39
N ASN A 445 12.63 -16.96 13.42
CA ASN A 445 11.99 -18.21 13.85
C ASN A 445 10.47 -18.06 14.06
N GLY A 446 9.87 -17.05 13.42
CA GLY A 446 8.45 -16.70 13.54
C GLY A 446 8.10 -15.89 14.79
N ALA A 447 8.79 -16.10 15.92
CA ALA A 447 8.61 -15.27 17.12
C ALA A 447 9.53 -14.04 17.13
N TYR A 448 10.69 -14.17 16.50
CA TYR A 448 11.71 -13.13 16.41
C TYR A 448 12.22 -13.00 14.97
N LEU A 449 12.57 -11.77 14.61
CA LEU A 449 13.32 -11.41 13.42
C LEU A 449 14.66 -10.82 13.87
N ALA A 450 15.76 -11.27 13.29
CA ALA A 450 17.09 -10.74 13.51
C ALA A 450 17.63 -10.10 12.23
N VAL A 451 18.16 -8.89 12.35
CA VAL A 451 18.76 -8.13 11.26
C VAL A 451 20.24 -7.89 11.56
N GLY A 452 21.08 -8.21 10.59
CA GLY A 452 22.54 -8.02 10.65
C GLY A 452 23.01 -7.11 9.53
N GLY A 453 23.96 -6.22 9.82
CA GLY A 453 24.48 -5.29 8.82
C GLY A 453 25.60 -4.40 9.35
N GLU A 454 25.68 -3.17 8.84
CA GLU A 454 26.69 -2.17 9.24
C GLU A 454 26.13 -1.02 10.07
N PHE A 455 24.81 -0.94 10.24
CA PHE A 455 24.14 0.11 11.03
C PHE A 455 24.76 0.30 12.41
N ILE A 456 24.70 1.54 12.91
CA ILE A 456 25.26 1.94 14.21
C ILE A 456 24.18 2.29 15.25
N GLY A 457 22.91 2.33 14.84
CA GLY A 457 21.78 2.53 15.73
C GLY A 457 20.44 2.17 15.10
N VAL A 458 19.46 1.94 15.96
CA VAL A 458 18.07 1.60 15.62
C VAL A 458 17.14 2.41 16.52
N ASN A 459 16.11 3.06 15.96
CA ASN A 459 15.17 3.93 16.69
C ASN A 459 15.86 4.96 17.60
N ASN A 460 16.92 5.59 17.10
CA ASN A 460 17.77 6.54 17.82
C ASN A 460 18.50 5.96 19.06
N GLN A 461 18.54 4.64 19.21
CA GLN A 461 19.30 3.95 20.25
C GLN A 461 20.57 3.33 19.67
N ARG A 462 21.64 3.30 20.47
CA ARG A 462 22.90 2.67 20.08
C ARG A 462 22.73 1.15 20.00
N GLN A 463 22.86 0.63 18.80
CA GLN A 463 22.83 -0.81 18.52
C GLN A 463 23.59 -1.04 17.21
N GLN A 464 24.78 -1.65 17.27
CA GLN A 464 25.66 -1.76 16.11
C GLN A 464 25.71 -3.16 15.51
N GLY A 465 25.40 -3.25 14.22
CA GLY A 465 25.59 -4.41 13.36
C GLY A 465 24.65 -5.60 13.57
N LEU A 466 23.98 -5.71 14.72
CA LEU A 466 22.99 -6.77 15.01
C LEU A 466 21.83 -6.20 15.83
N VAL A 467 20.60 -6.52 15.48
CA VAL A 467 19.38 -6.19 16.26
C VAL A 467 18.35 -7.28 16.06
N ARG A 468 17.44 -7.44 17.03
CA ARG A 468 16.31 -8.34 16.92
C ARG A 468 15.00 -7.63 17.27
N PHE A 469 13.93 -8.08 16.66
CA PHE A 469 12.55 -7.63 16.86
C PHE A 469 11.71 -8.85 17.26
N ALA A 470 10.60 -8.64 17.96
CA ALA A 470 9.75 -9.72 18.43
C ALA A 470 8.28 -9.45 18.12
N VAL A 471 7.52 -10.51 17.88
CA VAL A 471 6.05 -10.44 17.77
C VAL A 471 5.43 -10.04 19.12
N THR A 472 5.99 -10.56 20.20
CA THR A 472 5.51 -10.30 21.57
C THR A 472 6.70 -9.96 22.47
N PRO A 473 7.19 -8.71 22.45
CA PRO A 473 8.30 -8.30 23.28
C PRO A 473 7.95 -8.39 24.77
N ALA A 474 8.94 -8.74 25.60
CA ALA A 474 8.77 -8.81 27.04
C ALA A 474 8.45 -7.40 27.61
N GLY A 475 7.32 -7.28 28.28
CA GLY A 475 6.82 -6.00 28.81
C GLY A 475 5.92 -5.22 27.85
N GLY A 476 5.49 -5.83 26.74
CA GLY A 476 4.63 -5.19 25.73
C GLY A 476 5.41 -4.39 24.69
N ALA A 477 4.75 -4.07 23.58
CA ALA A 477 5.31 -3.21 22.55
C ALA A 477 5.48 -1.78 23.07
N LYS A 478 6.57 -1.11 22.71
CA LYS A 478 6.92 0.22 23.25
C LYS A 478 7.03 1.32 22.20
N GLN A 479 7.03 0.96 20.91
CA GLN A 479 6.78 1.94 19.88
C GLN A 479 5.35 2.45 20.03
N GLY A 480 5.18 3.73 19.76
CA GLY A 480 4.04 4.52 20.20
C GLY A 480 4.02 5.83 19.41
N PRO A 481 2.90 6.59 19.41
CA PRO A 481 2.76 7.75 18.55
C PRO A 481 3.90 8.77 18.71
N ARG A 482 4.49 9.21 17.59
CA ARG A 482 5.82 9.85 17.57
C ARG A 482 5.83 11.33 17.92
N LEU A 483 4.73 12.04 17.71
CA LEU A 483 4.62 13.48 17.93
C LEU A 483 3.98 13.76 19.29
N SER A 484 4.53 14.70 20.06
CA SER A 484 3.97 15.06 21.38
C SER A 484 4.31 16.47 21.81
N SER A 485 3.56 16.98 22.80
CA SER A 485 3.81 18.30 23.41
C SER A 485 3.97 19.39 22.35
N ASP A 486 5.01 20.21 22.42
CA ASP A 486 5.21 21.35 21.51
C ASP A 486 5.50 20.96 20.06
N SER A 487 5.83 19.69 19.80
CA SER A 487 5.97 19.14 18.43
C SER A 487 4.63 18.70 17.81
N TRP A 488 3.54 18.76 18.58
CA TRP A 488 2.21 18.33 18.16
C TRP A 488 1.12 19.23 18.73
N VAL A 489 0.71 20.24 17.95
CA VAL A 489 -0.12 21.34 18.42
C VAL A 489 -1.50 21.31 17.75
N PRO A 490 -2.60 21.22 18.52
CA PRO A 490 -3.95 21.32 17.98
C PRO A 490 -4.33 22.79 17.75
N THR A 491 -5.29 22.98 16.84
CA THR A 491 -6.04 24.23 16.68
C THR A 491 -7.45 24.03 17.23
N ALA A 492 -8.02 25.07 17.83
CA ALA A 492 -9.40 25.04 18.30
C ALA A 492 -10.15 26.28 17.85
N ARG A 493 -11.39 26.10 17.41
CA ARG A 493 -12.23 27.17 16.90
C ARG A 493 -13.66 27.01 17.39
N SER A 494 -14.31 28.15 17.64
CA SER A 494 -15.74 28.21 17.90
C SER A 494 -16.34 29.31 17.03
N VAL A 495 -17.13 28.92 16.04
CA VAL A 495 -17.85 29.84 15.13
C VAL A 495 -19.30 30.03 15.56
N ALA A 496 -19.81 29.12 16.38
CA ALA A 496 -21.17 29.10 16.88
C ALA A 496 -21.20 28.82 18.38
N SER A 497 -22.21 29.33 19.04
CA SER A 497 -22.51 29.04 20.43
C SER A 497 -22.76 27.54 20.61
N GLY A 498 -22.45 27.05 21.80
CA GLY A 498 -22.64 25.65 22.12
C GLY A 498 -21.55 24.70 21.59
N SER A 499 -20.64 25.12 20.71
CA SER A 499 -19.73 24.19 20.04
C SER A 499 -18.29 24.68 19.90
N VAL A 500 -17.35 23.74 19.98
CA VAL A 500 -15.93 23.91 19.64
C VAL A 500 -15.51 22.79 18.71
N ARG A 501 -14.76 23.13 17.66
CA ARG A 501 -14.08 22.21 16.75
C ARG A 501 -12.58 22.24 17.05
N VAL A 502 -11.99 21.08 17.25
CA VAL A 502 -10.56 20.88 17.49
C VAL A 502 -9.98 20.06 16.36
N SER A 503 -8.95 20.60 15.71
CA SER A 503 -8.28 19.96 14.56
C SER A 503 -6.78 19.83 14.83
N ILE A 504 -6.21 18.69 14.47
CA ILE A 504 -4.78 18.42 14.64
C ILE A 504 -4.29 17.48 13.53
N PRO A 505 -3.06 17.65 12.99
CA PRO A 505 -2.48 16.64 12.11
C PRO A 505 -2.43 15.28 12.82
N ALA A 506 -2.78 14.21 12.11
CA ALA A 506 -2.68 12.86 12.64
C ALA A 506 -1.24 12.59 13.08
N ASN A 507 -1.12 11.93 14.23
CA ASN A 507 0.13 11.34 14.67
C ASN A 507 0.48 10.13 13.80
N TRP A 508 1.69 9.60 13.92
CA TRP A 508 2.08 8.36 13.26
C TRP A 508 2.82 7.47 14.25
N ASP A 509 2.84 6.17 13.96
CA ASP A 509 3.61 5.16 14.68
C ASP A 509 4.52 4.39 13.73
N ARG A 510 5.54 3.73 14.25
CA ARG A 510 6.44 2.91 13.43
C ARG A 510 5.82 1.59 13.04
N ASP A 511 4.88 1.08 13.80
CA ASP A 511 4.35 -0.27 13.65
C ASP A 511 2.84 -0.39 13.91
N ASP A 512 2.14 0.76 13.85
CA ASP A 512 0.70 0.89 14.05
C ASP A 512 0.10 1.94 13.11
N LEU A 513 -0.55 1.46 12.04
CA LEU A 513 -1.31 2.24 11.07
C LEU A 513 -2.57 2.86 11.69
N ASN A 514 -3.30 2.09 12.52
CA ASN A 514 -4.57 2.53 13.10
C ASN A 514 -4.36 3.20 14.46
N LEU A 515 -4.60 4.51 14.54
CA LEU A 515 -4.48 5.26 15.79
C LEU A 515 -5.85 5.75 16.28
N THR A 516 -6.02 5.76 17.60
CA THR A 516 -7.20 6.28 18.30
C THR A 516 -6.90 7.62 18.95
N TYR A 517 -7.66 8.65 18.62
CA TYR A 517 -7.52 10.00 19.13
C TYR A 517 -8.64 10.30 20.13
N LYS A 518 -8.27 10.84 21.29
CA LYS A 518 -9.17 11.21 22.38
C LYS A 518 -9.08 12.71 22.63
N LEU A 519 -10.21 13.41 22.54
CA LEU A 519 -10.29 14.84 22.89
C LEU A 519 -10.52 15.00 24.39
N MET A 520 -9.50 15.50 25.10
CA MET A 520 -9.55 15.71 26.55
C MET A 520 -9.81 17.19 26.86
N ARG A 521 -10.90 17.49 27.57
CA ARG A 521 -11.21 18.86 28.04
C ARG A 521 -10.77 19.02 29.49
N THR A 522 -10.11 20.13 29.81
CA THR A 522 -9.69 20.44 31.19
C THR A 522 -10.88 20.36 32.16
N GLY A 523 -10.73 19.63 33.27
CA GLY A 523 -11.77 19.45 34.28
C GLY A 523 -12.78 18.33 33.99
N LYS A 524 -12.67 17.62 32.86
CA LYS A 524 -13.46 16.42 32.54
C LYS A 524 -12.55 15.18 32.57
N ALA A 525 -13.00 14.13 33.27
CA ALA A 525 -12.23 12.88 33.40
C ALA A 525 -12.28 12.05 32.10
N ASP A 526 -13.45 11.92 31.49
CA ASP A 526 -13.66 11.16 30.26
C ASP A 526 -13.41 12.01 29.01
N PRO A 527 -12.94 11.41 27.90
CA PRO A 527 -12.83 12.10 26.64
C PRO A 527 -14.19 12.64 26.18
N VAL A 528 -14.18 13.83 25.59
CA VAL A 528 -15.35 14.45 24.96
C VAL A 528 -15.76 13.67 23.71
N GLN A 529 -14.76 13.29 22.92
CA GLN A 529 -14.94 12.48 21.71
C GLN A 529 -13.73 11.56 21.54
N THR A 530 -13.97 10.43 20.89
CA THR A 530 -12.93 9.52 20.42
C THR A 530 -13.11 9.27 18.93
N VAL A 531 -12.02 9.30 18.15
CA VAL A 531 -11.99 9.08 16.70
C VAL A 531 -10.87 8.12 16.37
N ALA A 532 -11.10 7.15 15.48
CA ALA A 532 -10.04 6.29 14.94
C ALA A 532 -9.67 6.78 13.53
N MET A 533 -8.37 6.78 13.21
CA MET A 533 -7.88 7.20 11.91
C MET A 533 -6.62 6.42 11.53
N LYS A 534 -6.49 6.09 10.24
CA LYS A 534 -5.27 5.53 9.69
C LYS A 534 -4.27 6.63 9.41
N SER A 535 -3.01 6.42 9.77
CA SER A 535 -1.95 7.38 9.54
C SER A 535 -0.61 6.68 9.42
N THR A 536 0.28 7.25 8.60
CA THR A 536 1.65 6.79 8.42
C THR A 536 2.57 8.00 8.54
N TYR A 537 3.90 7.82 8.56
CA TYR A 537 4.80 8.97 8.60
C TYR A 537 4.77 9.82 7.31
N TRP A 538 4.34 9.26 6.17
CA TRP A 538 4.25 9.96 4.88
C TRP A 538 2.84 10.47 4.56
N ASN A 539 1.82 9.98 5.27
CA ASN A 539 0.44 10.43 5.13
C ASN A 539 -0.18 10.65 6.51
N THR A 540 -0.20 11.91 6.95
CA THR A 540 -0.74 12.38 8.23
C THR A 540 -2.01 13.21 8.01
N PRO A 541 -3.17 12.58 7.77
CA PRO A 541 -4.44 13.29 7.56
C PRO A 541 -4.82 14.17 8.76
N THR A 542 -5.72 15.14 8.57
CA THR A 542 -6.17 15.97 9.70
C THR A 542 -7.23 15.23 10.52
N VAL A 543 -6.98 15.07 11.83
CA VAL A 543 -7.97 14.57 12.78
C VAL A 543 -8.84 15.74 13.23
N VAL A 544 -10.16 15.58 13.12
CA VAL A 544 -11.13 16.56 13.57
C VAL A 544 -12.05 15.99 14.64
N MET A 545 -12.19 16.72 15.75
CA MET A 545 -13.02 16.35 16.89
C MET A 545 -13.84 17.57 17.35
N ASN A 546 -15.07 17.34 17.77
CA ASN A 546 -16.04 18.36 18.15
C ASN A 546 -16.44 18.19 19.63
N ASP A 547 -16.65 19.31 20.32
CA ASP A 547 -17.25 19.38 21.66
C ASP A 547 -18.52 20.23 21.60
N GLY A 548 -19.61 19.72 22.15
CA GLY A 548 -20.94 20.32 22.07
C GLY A 548 -21.53 20.69 23.44
N SER A 549 -22.68 21.36 23.41
CA SER A 549 -23.43 21.78 24.61
C SER A 549 -22.65 22.68 25.58
N LEU A 550 -21.76 23.53 25.05
CA LEU A 550 -20.91 24.42 25.82
C LEU A 550 -21.60 25.77 26.14
N PRO A 551 -21.43 26.34 27.34
CA PRO A 551 -21.93 27.69 27.63
C PRO A 551 -21.29 28.74 26.70
N ALA A 552 -22.12 29.57 26.07
CA ALA A 552 -21.65 30.67 25.22
C ALA A 552 -20.77 31.66 26.01
N GLY A 553 -19.66 32.11 25.41
CA GLY A 553 -18.69 32.99 26.05
C GLY A 553 -17.75 32.32 27.06
N SER A 554 -17.92 31.03 27.36
CA SER A 554 -17.01 30.31 28.25
C SER A 554 -15.67 30.02 27.56
N THR A 555 -14.58 30.00 28.33
CA THR A 555 -13.27 29.57 27.84
C THR A 555 -13.06 28.09 28.10
N GLN A 556 -12.65 27.35 27.08
CA GLN A 556 -12.36 25.93 27.15
C GLN A 556 -10.90 25.66 26.76
N THR A 557 -10.27 24.69 27.43
CA THR A 557 -8.92 24.22 27.13
C THR A 557 -8.95 22.73 26.84
N TYR A 558 -8.26 22.32 25.77
CA TYR A 558 -8.24 20.95 25.28
C TYR A 558 -6.82 20.42 25.11
N ARG A 559 -6.70 19.10 25.16
CA ARG A 559 -5.56 18.31 24.65
C ARG A 559 -6.08 17.17 23.81
N VAL A 560 -5.29 16.72 22.84
CA VAL A 560 -5.55 15.50 22.09
C VAL A 560 -4.58 14.42 22.57
N VAL A 561 -5.09 13.22 22.80
CA VAL A 561 -4.28 12.04 23.13
C VAL A 561 -4.42 11.03 22.00
N ALA A 562 -3.32 10.73 21.31
CA ALA A 562 -3.25 9.62 20.36
C ALA A 562 -2.85 8.34 21.12
N VAL A 563 -3.48 7.22 20.78
CA VAL A 563 -3.25 5.89 21.37
C VAL A 563 -3.14 4.86 20.25
N ASP A 564 -2.12 4.01 20.29
CA ASP A 564 -1.93 2.90 19.34
C ASP A 564 -2.71 1.63 19.76
N GLY A 565 -2.52 0.53 19.02
CA GLY A 565 -3.15 -0.76 19.32
C GLY A 565 -2.60 -1.46 20.57
N ASP A 566 -1.36 -1.13 20.98
CA ASP A 566 -0.67 -1.73 22.13
C ASP A 566 -0.87 -0.92 23.44
N GLY A 567 -1.53 0.24 23.36
CA GLY A 567 -1.86 1.12 24.48
C GLY A 567 -0.82 2.21 24.77
N ASN A 568 0.23 2.36 23.95
CA ASN A 568 1.12 3.51 24.06
C ASN A 568 0.40 4.77 23.60
N SER A 569 0.79 5.91 24.17
CA SER A 569 0.08 7.15 23.90
C SER A 569 0.98 8.37 23.90
N ALA A 570 0.57 9.37 23.13
CA ALA A 570 1.19 10.68 23.09
C ALA A 570 0.12 11.76 23.30
N THR A 571 0.48 12.81 24.05
CA THR A 571 -0.42 13.93 24.34
C THR A 571 0.08 15.19 23.66
N SER A 572 -0.82 15.94 23.04
CA SER A 572 -0.55 17.20 22.35
C SER A 572 -0.23 18.35 23.32
N ALA A 573 0.31 19.45 22.80
CA ALA A 573 0.24 20.75 23.46
C ALA A 573 -1.23 21.12 23.76
N PRO A 574 -1.51 21.92 24.81
CA PRO A 574 -2.87 22.37 25.07
C PRO A 574 -3.28 23.46 24.08
N VAL A 575 -4.57 23.54 23.77
CA VAL A 575 -5.17 24.64 23.01
C VAL A 575 -6.36 25.23 23.76
N THR A 576 -6.49 26.55 23.74
CA THR A 576 -7.55 27.27 24.43
C THR A 576 -8.39 28.07 23.44
N VAL A 577 -9.70 28.07 23.63
CA VAL A 577 -10.66 28.80 22.79
C VAL A 577 -11.81 29.33 23.64
N THR A 578 -12.32 30.51 23.29
CA THR A 578 -13.56 31.05 23.85
C THR A 578 -14.73 30.63 22.96
N VAL A 579 -15.75 30.04 23.57
CA VAL A 579 -16.97 29.61 22.87
C VAL A 579 -17.70 30.84 22.35
N SER A 580 -17.99 30.84 21.05
CA SER A 580 -18.70 31.93 20.38
C SER A 580 -20.07 32.17 21.01
N THR A 581 -20.55 33.41 20.94
CA THR A 581 -21.93 33.77 21.30
C THR A 581 -22.83 33.86 20.07
N ALA A 582 -22.28 33.73 18.85
CA ALA A 582 -23.04 33.76 17.61
C ALA A 582 -23.89 32.49 17.48
N SER A 583 -25.06 32.59 16.84
CA SER A 583 -25.87 31.40 16.52
C SER A 583 -25.52 30.92 15.11
N ALA A 584 -25.10 29.66 14.96
CA ALA A 584 -25.07 29.04 13.64
C ALA A 584 -26.47 28.62 13.22
N SER A 585 -26.72 28.69 11.92
CA SER A 585 -27.93 28.16 11.32
C SER A 585 -27.94 26.63 11.27
N ALA A 586 -29.12 26.07 11.01
CA ALA A 586 -29.28 24.64 10.82
C ALA A 586 -28.42 24.12 9.66
N TYR A 587 -28.36 24.84 8.53
CA TYR A 587 -27.52 24.48 7.39
C TYR A 587 -26.03 24.41 7.77
N ALA A 588 -25.49 25.48 8.38
CA ALA A 588 -24.09 25.51 8.77
C ALA A 588 -23.73 24.41 9.78
N GLN A 589 -24.66 24.05 10.67
CA GLN A 589 -24.46 22.92 11.59
C GLN A 589 -24.38 21.58 10.86
N VAL A 590 -25.28 21.31 9.91
CA VAL A 590 -25.26 20.06 9.13
C VAL A 590 -23.95 19.95 8.33
N VAL A 591 -23.57 21.02 7.63
CA VAL A 591 -22.29 21.08 6.88
C VAL A 591 -21.11 20.81 7.81
N LEU A 592 -21.02 21.47 8.96
CA LEU A 592 -19.90 21.28 9.91
C LEU A 592 -19.86 19.87 10.53
N ASN A 593 -21.01 19.26 10.75
CA ASN A 593 -21.12 17.89 11.30
C ASN A 593 -20.57 16.84 10.33
N ASP A 594 -20.66 17.08 9.02
CA ASP A 594 -20.05 16.25 7.98
C ASP A 594 -18.55 16.55 7.76
N ASN A 595 -17.95 17.32 8.67
CA ASN A 595 -16.52 17.55 8.78
C ASN A 595 -15.79 17.99 7.48
N PRO A 596 -16.19 19.10 6.86
CA PRO A 596 -15.43 19.68 5.76
C PRO A 596 -14.00 20.02 6.20
N SER A 597 -13.08 20.03 5.24
CA SER A 597 -11.72 20.54 5.38
C SER A 597 -11.65 22.06 5.13
N LEU A 598 -12.64 22.62 4.44
CA LEU A 598 -12.79 24.05 4.17
C LEU A 598 -14.28 24.41 4.18
N PHE A 599 -14.67 25.52 4.81
CA PHE A 599 -16.05 26.02 4.71
C PHE A 599 -16.11 27.55 4.76
N TRP A 600 -16.35 28.18 3.61
CA TRP A 600 -16.55 29.62 3.47
C TRP A 600 -18.04 29.95 3.35
N ARG A 601 -18.57 30.69 4.31
CA ARG A 601 -19.95 31.17 4.28
C ARG A 601 -20.21 32.20 3.19
N LEU A 602 -19.19 32.82 2.60
CA LEU A 602 -19.28 33.79 1.48
C LEU A 602 -20.23 34.99 1.71
N GLY A 603 -20.53 35.33 2.97
CA GLY A 603 -21.32 36.49 3.36
C GLY A 603 -20.50 37.56 4.10
N GLY A 604 -20.78 38.84 3.81
CA GLY A 604 -20.00 39.99 4.30
C GLY A 604 -19.19 40.64 3.18
N SER A 605 -18.28 41.57 3.51
CA SER A 605 -17.44 42.29 2.53
C SER A 605 -15.95 42.00 2.71
N GLY A 606 -15.23 41.94 1.58
CA GLY A 606 -13.79 41.67 1.56
C GLY A 606 -13.40 40.33 2.21
N ALA A 607 -12.29 40.31 2.95
CA ALA A 607 -11.75 39.10 3.59
C ALA A 607 -12.71 38.40 4.57
N THR A 608 -13.74 39.09 5.06
CA THR A 608 -14.72 38.48 5.97
C THR A 608 -15.61 37.46 5.27
N ALA A 609 -15.86 37.62 3.97
CA ALA A 609 -16.69 36.72 3.17
C ALA A 609 -16.10 35.30 3.10
N ALA A 610 -14.78 35.18 2.95
CA ALA A 610 -14.10 33.89 2.84
C ALA A 610 -13.43 33.45 4.16
N THR A 611 -14.06 33.71 5.31
CA THR A 611 -13.58 33.16 6.58
C THR A 611 -13.84 31.65 6.62
N ASP A 612 -12.84 30.84 6.98
CA ASP A 612 -12.95 29.38 7.01
C ASP A 612 -13.52 28.86 8.33
N TRP A 613 -14.78 28.43 8.31
CA TRP A 613 -15.52 27.88 9.45
C TRP A 613 -15.11 26.46 9.82
N ALA A 614 -14.49 25.71 8.91
CA ALA A 614 -14.08 24.34 9.12
C ALA A 614 -12.65 24.20 9.66
N GLY A 615 -11.76 25.10 9.24
CA GLY A 615 -10.35 25.11 9.58
C GLY A 615 -9.80 26.53 9.83
N SER A 616 -8.68 26.85 9.18
CA SER A 616 -7.96 28.12 9.31
C SER A 616 -7.58 28.73 7.95
N ASN A 617 -7.98 28.12 6.83
CA ASN A 617 -7.57 28.56 5.50
C ASN A 617 -8.56 29.58 4.93
N ASN A 618 -8.52 30.79 5.48
CA ASN A 618 -9.32 31.91 4.98
C ASN A 618 -8.97 32.19 3.50
N GLY A 619 -9.97 32.58 2.71
CA GLY A 619 -9.79 32.88 1.30
C GLY A 619 -9.21 34.26 1.02
N VAL A 620 -8.39 34.35 -0.03
CA VAL A 620 -7.96 35.59 -0.66
C VAL A 620 -9.06 36.05 -1.61
N VAL A 621 -9.70 37.17 -1.31
CA VAL A 621 -10.84 37.69 -2.06
C VAL A 621 -10.35 38.74 -3.07
N GLY A 622 -10.58 38.49 -4.36
CA GLY A 622 -10.21 39.38 -5.45
C GLY A 622 -11.09 40.64 -5.54
N THR A 623 -10.59 41.66 -6.24
CA THR A 623 -11.27 42.97 -6.33
C THR A 623 -12.56 42.96 -7.17
N GLY A 624 -12.75 41.92 -7.99
CA GLY A 624 -13.99 41.68 -8.74
C GLY A 624 -15.04 40.91 -7.93
N VAL A 625 -14.77 40.61 -6.66
CA VAL A 625 -15.72 39.96 -5.74
C VAL A 625 -16.42 41.02 -4.88
N GLY A 626 -17.72 41.16 -5.07
CA GLY A 626 -18.60 42.06 -4.33
C GLY A 626 -19.52 41.34 -3.36
N THR A 627 -20.50 42.05 -2.81
CA THR A 627 -21.48 41.53 -1.85
C THR A 627 -22.90 41.87 -2.31
N VAL A 628 -23.85 40.93 -2.17
CA VAL A 628 -25.27 41.15 -2.43
C VAL A 628 -26.12 40.75 -1.23
N ASN A 629 -27.17 41.51 -0.95
CA ASN A 629 -28.16 41.19 0.09
C ASN A 629 -29.08 40.06 -0.38
N GLY A 630 -29.30 39.06 0.47
CA GLY A 630 -30.10 37.88 0.16
C GLY A 630 -29.23 36.68 -0.19
N GLY A 631 -28.86 35.92 0.84
CA GLY A 631 -28.11 34.66 0.72
C GLY A 631 -28.94 33.51 0.14
N SER A 632 -28.30 32.36 0.04
CA SER A 632 -28.87 31.12 -0.52
C SER A 632 -29.79 30.38 0.46
N ILE A 633 -29.56 30.53 1.77
CA ILE A 633 -30.22 29.70 2.79
C ILE A 633 -31.53 30.31 3.30
N VAL A 634 -32.61 29.51 3.25
CA VAL A 634 -33.94 29.90 3.73
C VAL A 634 -33.93 30.07 5.25
N GLY A 635 -34.52 31.18 5.70
CA GLY A 635 -34.62 31.49 7.14
C GLY A 635 -33.36 32.16 7.72
N GLU A 636 -32.36 32.45 6.89
CA GLU A 636 -31.19 33.24 7.27
C GLU A 636 -31.23 34.65 6.70
N SER A 637 -30.90 35.65 7.52
CA SER A 637 -30.64 37.02 7.06
C SER A 637 -29.14 37.17 6.80
N GLY A 638 -28.69 36.70 5.63
CA GLY A 638 -27.28 36.74 5.19
C GLY A 638 -27.08 37.46 3.86
N ALA A 639 -25.82 37.81 3.59
CA ALA A 639 -25.37 38.28 2.28
C ALA A 639 -24.62 37.15 1.56
N ALA A 640 -24.53 37.22 0.23
CA ALA A 640 -23.72 36.33 -0.59
C ALA A 640 -22.64 37.13 -1.33
N SER A 641 -21.68 36.44 -1.96
CA SER A 641 -20.61 37.08 -2.73
C SER A 641 -20.97 37.13 -4.22
N THR A 642 -20.78 38.28 -4.86
CA THR A 642 -21.00 38.45 -6.31
C THR A 642 -19.68 38.41 -7.06
N PHE A 643 -19.68 37.80 -8.24
CA PHE A 643 -18.54 37.64 -9.12
C PHE A 643 -18.83 38.37 -10.44
N ASP A 644 -17.89 39.21 -10.88
CA ASP A 644 -18.09 40.16 -11.99
C ASP A 644 -17.79 39.58 -13.39
N GLY A 645 -17.34 38.32 -13.48
CA GLY A 645 -16.93 37.70 -14.75
C GLY A 645 -15.56 38.13 -15.26
N THR A 646 -14.72 38.74 -14.43
CA THR A 646 -13.33 39.07 -14.78
C THR A 646 -12.35 38.17 -14.04
N SER A 647 -11.08 38.19 -14.44
CA SER A 647 -10.00 37.47 -13.73
C SER A 647 -9.78 37.94 -12.29
N ASN A 648 -10.36 39.07 -11.89
CA ASN A 648 -10.32 39.58 -10.53
C ASN A 648 -11.53 39.14 -9.69
N GLY A 649 -12.57 38.58 -10.31
CA GLY A 649 -13.69 37.92 -9.65
C GLY A 649 -13.30 36.51 -9.21
N LEU A 650 -12.33 36.40 -8.30
CA LEU A 650 -11.74 35.15 -7.85
C LEU A 650 -11.66 35.12 -6.32
N VAL A 651 -11.95 33.97 -5.72
CA VAL A 651 -11.53 33.65 -4.34
C VAL A 651 -10.62 32.42 -4.38
N SER A 652 -9.49 32.45 -3.68
CA SER A 652 -8.56 31.31 -3.58
C SER A 652 -8.16 31.00 -2.14
N THR A 653 -7.77 29.77 -1.85
CA THR A 653 -7.09 29.46 -0.58
C THR A 653 -5.77 30.22 -0.45
N THR A 654 -5.28 30.42 0.77
CA THR A 654 -4.00 31.10 1.05
C THR A 654 -2.81 30.16 1.00
N SER A 655 -2.99 28.92 1.46
CA SER A 655 -1.98 27.87 1.43
C SER A 655 -2.27 26.83 0.34
N THR A 656 -1.20 26.20 -0.15
CA THR A 656 -1.31 25.02 -0.99
C THR A 656 -1.56 23.77 -0.14
N THR A 657 -2.27 22.82 -0.73
CA THR A 657 -2.38 21.45 -0.22
C THR A 657 -1.96 20.47 -1.33
N SER A 658 -1.84 19.18 -1.03
CA SER A 658 -1.81 18.16 -2.08
C SER A 658 -3.23 17.95 -2.60
N ALA A 659 -3.40 17.79 -3.92
CA ALA A 659 -4.71 17.58 -4.50
C ALA A 659 -5.33 16.27 -3.98
N PRO A 660 -6.55 16.30 -3.44
CA PRO A 660 -7.15 15.10 -2.89
C PRO A 660 -7.52 14.11 -4.02
N GLY A 661 -7.29 12.83 -3.77
CA GLY A 661 -7.73 11.75 -4.66
C GLY A 661 -9.22 11.48 -4.53
N ASN A 662 -9.70 11.41 -3.28
CA ASN A 662 -11.13 11.36 -2.95
C ASN A 662 -11.54 12.72 -2.38
N PHE A 663 -12.64 13.29 -2.86
CA PHE A 663 -13.09 14.60 -2.39
C PHE A 663 -14.55 14.86 -2.72
N SER A 664 -15.09 15.91 -2.10
CA SER A 664 -16.28 16.60 -2.57
C SER A 664 -16.09 18.11 -2.50
N THR A 665 -16.73 18.83 -3.41
CA THR A 665 -16.91 20.27 -3.33
C THR A 665 -18.40 20.59 -3.35
N GLU A 666 -18.81 21.60 -2.60
CA GLU A 666 -20.18 22.07 -2.50
C GLU A 666 -20.20 23.60 -2.57
N ALA A 667 -21.17 24.17 -3.29
CA ALA A 667 -21.49 25.59 -3.22
C ALA A 667 -22.95 25.83 -3.61
N TRP A 668 -23.50 26.97 -3.20
CA TRP A 668 -24.72 27.52 -3.78
C TRP A 668 -24.36 28.60 -4.80
N PHE A 669 -25.07 28.62 -5.93
CA PHE A 669 -24.84 29.63 -6.97
C PHE A 669 -26.15 30.15 -7.57
N LYS A 670 -26.10 31.35 -8.13
CA LYS A 670 -27.20 32.01 -8.82
C LYS A 670 -26.68 32.85 -9.98
N THR A 671 -27.20 32.63 -11.18
CA THR A 671 -26.80 33.40 -12.37
C THR A 671 -27.91 33.45 -13.41
N THR A 672 -27.85 34.46 -14.28
CA THR A 672 -28.61 34.54 -15.55
C THR A 672 -27.66 34.62 -16.76
N SER A 673 -26.36 34.41 -16.53
CA SER A 673 -25.35 34.52 -17.57
C SER A 673 -25.53 33.45 -18.64
N THR A 674 -25.32 33.84 -19.90
CA THR A 674 -25.25 32.94 -21.06
C THR A 674 -23.82 32.84 -21.61
N SER A 675 -22.82 33.35 -20.88
CA SER A 675 -21.40 33.26 -21.26
C SER A 675 -20.67 32.09 -20.61
N GLY A 676 -21.34 31.34 -19.73
CA GLY A 676 -20.74 30.30 -18.89
C GLY A 676 -19.82 30.84 -17.79
N GLY A 677 -18.91 29.99 -17.30
CA GLY A 677 -17.87 30.35 -16.35
C GLY A 677 -17.56 29.25 -15.33
N LYS A 678 -16.35 29.24 -14.79
CA LYS A 678 -15.88 28.28 -13.78
C LYS A 678 -16.39 28.68 -12.40
N LEU A 679 -17.16 27.80 -11.77
CA LEU A 679 -17.69 28.00 -10.41
C LEU A 679 -16.63 27.64 -9.37
N ILE A 680 -16.11 26.41 -9.45
CA ILE A 680 -15.20 25.81 -8.48
C ILE A 680 -14.05 25.17 -9.26
N GLY A 681 -12.82 25.18 -8.72
CA GLY A 681 -11.74 24.34 -9.23
C GLY A 681 -10.55 24.22 -8.31
N TYR A 682 -9.65 23.30 -8.64
CA TYR A 682 -8.36 23.16 -7.99
C TYR A 682 -7.24 23.51 -8.97
N GLY A 683 -6.35 24.45 -8.61
CA GLY A 683 -5.38 25.02 -9.54
C GLY A 683 -3.99 25.20 -8.94
N SER A 684 -2.94 25.11 -9.76
CA SER A 684 -1.54 25.28 -9.31
C SER A 684 -1.16 26.72 -8.93
N SER A 685 -2.01 27.71 -9.20
CA SER A 685 -1.78 29.12 -8.85
C SER A 685 -2.91 29.68 -8.01
N SER A 686 -2.60 30.55 -7.05
CA SER A 686 -3.59 31.30 -6.25
C SER A 686 -4.12 32.55 -6.96
N SER A 687 -3.48 32.98 -8.06
CA SER A 687 -3.90 34.14 -8.84
C SER A 687 -3.56 33.97 -10.32
N GLY A 688 -4.24 34.69 -11.21
CA GLY A 688 -4.12 34.47 -12.65
C GLY A 688 -4.50 33.03 -13.06
N ASP A 689 -3.98 32.58 -14.19
CA ASP A 689 -4.32 31.24 -14.73
C ASP A 689 -3.37 30.16 -14.21
N SER A 690 -3.93 29.03 -13.83
CA SER A 690 -3.16 27.86 -13.42
C SER A 690 -2.59 27.11 -14.64
N SER A 691 -1.42 26.50 -14.43
CA SER A 691 -0.79 25.58 -15.41
C SER A 691 -1.33 24.15 -15.29
N ASN A 692 -1.70 23.75 -14.08
CA ASN A 692 -2.35 22.48 -13.77
C ASN A 692 -3.69 22.79 -13.09
N TYR A 693 -4.76 22.23 -13.63
CA TYR A 693 -6.13 22.53 -13.21
C TYR A 693 -7.06 21.37 -13.56
N ASP A 694 -7.81 20.92 -12.58
CA ASP A 694 -8.90 19.96 -12.70
C ASP A 694 -9.85 20.09 -11.48
N ARG A 695 -10.59 19.02 -11.18
CA ARG A 695 -11.54 18.94 -10.04
C ARG A 695 -12.50 20.13 -10.01
N HIS A 696 -12.95 20.51 -11.20
CA HIS A 696 -13.66 21.76 -11.41
C HIS A 696 -15.11 21.58 -11.81
N VAL A 697 -15.93 22.53 -11.42
CA VAL A 697 -17.32 22.65 -11.84
C VAL A 697 -17.46 23.94 -12.61
N TYR A 698 -18.00 23.87 -13.83
CA TYR A 698 -18.16 25.03 -14.70
C TYR A 698 -19.47 24.99 -15.48
N LEU A 699 -19.95 26.17 -15.85
CA LEU A 699 -21.17 26.40 -16.61
C LEU A 699 -20.82 26.66 -18.08
N ASP A 700 -21.60 26.09 -19.00
CA ASP A 700 -21.54 26.42 -20.41
C ASP A 700 -22.48 27.58 -20.80
N ASN A 701 -22.48 27.96 -22.07
CA ASN A 701 -23.32 29.06 -22.59
C ASN A 701 -24.83 28.77 -22.52
N ASP A 702 -25.22 27.50 -22.51
CA ASP A 702 -26.62 27.07 -22.40
C ASP A 702 -27.06 26.94 -20.93
N GLY A 703 -26.17 27.24 -19.98
CA GLY A 703 -26.44 27.16 -18.55
C GLY A 703 -26.34 25.75 -17.97
N ARG A 704 -25.76 24.77 -18.66
CA ARG A 704 -25.58 23.43 -18.08
C ARG A 704 -24.25 23.32 -17.33
N LEU A 705 -24.27 22.58 -16.24
CA LEU A 705 -23.12 22.32 -15.38
C LEU A 705 -22.31 21.11 -15.87
N THR A 706 -20.98 21.24 -15.85
CA THR A 706 -20.02 20.18 -16.13
C THR A 706 -19.05 20.03 -14.95
N PHE A 707 -18.83 18.80 -14.48
CA PHE A 707 -17.77 18.44 -13.55
C PHE A 707 -16.66 17.71 -14.30
N GLY A 708 -15.40 18.10 -14.09
CA GLY A 708 -14.24 17.54 -14.78
C GLY A 708 -13.04 17.20 -13.89
N THR A 709 -12.37 16.08 -14.19
CA THR A 709 -11.10 15.65 -13.57
C THR A 709 -10.10 15.12 -14.62
N TYR A 710 -8.80 15.08 -14.28
CA TYR A 710 -7.74 14.66 -15.21
C TYR A 710 -6.95 13.42 -14.74
N PRO A 711 -7.52 12.20 -14.78
CA PRO A 711 -6.75 10.96 -14.58
C PRO A 711 -5.95 10.61 -15.84
N ASN A 712 -4.96 11.42 -16.19
CA ASN A 712 -4.13 11.33 -17.41
C ASN A 712 -4.84 11.72 -18.72
N SER A 713 -6.14 11.99 -18.69
CA SER A 713 -6.92 12.52 -19.82
C SER A 713 -8.14 13.26 -19.29
N VAL A 714 -8.73 14.16 -20.09
CA VAL A 714 -9.93 14.90 -19.69
C VAL A 714 -11.12 13.93 -19.55
N LYS A 715 -11.72 13.92 -18.35
CA LYS A 715 -12.95 13.19 -18.03
C LYS A 715 -13.99 14.14 -17.48
N THR A 716 -15.23 14.03 -17.96
CA THR A 716 -16.32 14.92 -17.54
C THR A 716 -17.65 14.21 -17.40
N VAL A 717 -18.48 14.72 -16.49
CA VAL A 717 -19.92 14.45 -16.42
C VAL A 717 -20.67 15.77 -16.52
N ARG A 718 -21.75 15.81 -17.31
CA ARG A 718 -22.51 17.02 -17.61
C ARG A 718 -23.99 16.81 -17.31
N SER A 719 -24.61 17.83 -16.73
CA SER A 719 -26.05 17.88 -16.48
C SER A 719 -26.85 18.06 -17.78
N THR A 720 -28.09 17.58 -17.81
CA THR A 720 -29.00 17.76 -18.95
C THR A 720 -29.81 19.05 -18.88
N ALA A 721 -30.15 19.49 -17.66
CA ALA A 721 -30.89 20.71 -17.41
C ALA A 721 -29.98 21.94 -17.40
N SER A 722 -30.59 23.11 -17.60
CA SER A 722 -29.93 24.42 -17.49
C SER A 722 -30.27 25.06 -16.15
N TYR A 723 -29.31 25.77 -15.56
CA TYR A 723 -29.37 26.34 -14.22
C TYR A 723 -28.97 27.84 -14.18
N ASN A 724 -29.12 28.53 -15.31
CA ASN A 724 -28.93 29.98 -15.43
C ASN A 724 -30.28 30.73 -15.44
N ASP A 725 -31.23 30.28 -14.62
CA ASP A 725 -32.60 30.78 -14.54
C ASP A 725 -32.79 31.93 -13.53
N GLY A 726 -31.72 32.31 -12.82
CA GLY A 726 -31.74 33.33 -11.76
C GLY A 726 -32.25 32.84 -10.40
N ALA A 727 -32.46 31.53 -10.21
CA ALA A 727 -32.70 30.92 -8.92
C ALA A 727 -31.37 30.54 -8.21
N TRP A 728 -31.47 30.23 -6.91
CA TRP A 728 -30.35 29.65 -6.16
C TRP A 728 -30.37 28.14 -6.34
N HIS A 729 -29.22 27.58 -6.71
CA HIS A 729 -29.02 26.14 -6.85
C HIS A 729 -27.84 25.67 -6.01
N GLN A 730 -27.97 24.53 -5.36
CA GLN A 730 -26.85 23.84 -4.72
C GLN A 730 -26.16 22.96 -5.77
N VAL A 731 -24.84 23.03 -5.87
CA VAL A 731 -24.05 22.12 -6.70
C VAL A 731 -23.05 21.37 -5.84
N VAL A 732 -22.97 20.05 -6.02
CA VAL A 732 -21.97 19.20 -5.37
C VAL A 732 -21.28 18.32 -6.41
N ALA A 733 -19.95 18.38 -6.46
CA ALA A 733 -19.13 17.44 -7.23
C ALA A 733 -18.38 16.53 -6.27
N ALA A 734 -18.48 15.21 -6.46
CA ALA A 734 -17.85 14.21 -5.60
C ALA A 734 -17.09 13.18 -6.43
N GLN A 735 -15.93 12.75 -5.96
CA GLN A 735 -15.16 11.66 -6.54
C GLN A 735 -14.62 10.74 -5.44
N GLY A 736 -14.83 9.44 -5.61
CA GLY A 736 -14.32 8.40 -4.71
C GLY A 736 -14.05 7.09 -5.45
N SER A 737 -13.95 6.00 -4.70
CA SER A 737 -13.74 4.65 -5.25
C SER A 737 -14.88 4.16 -6.17
N ASP A 738 -16.05 4.80 -6.10
CA ASP A 738 -17.22 4.51 -6.93
C ASP A 738 -17.42 5.52 -8.08
N GLY A 739 -16.39 6.34 -8.36
CA GLY A 739 -16.29 7.21 -9.52
C GLY A 739 -16.69 8.66 -9.28
N MET A 740 -16.80 9.44 -10.37
CA MET A 740 -17.20 10.84 -10.33
C MET A 740 -18.73 10.98 -10.35
N LYS A 741 -19.26 11.94 -9.57
CA LYS A 741 -20.69 12.23 -9.45
C LYS A 741 -20.91 13.74 -9.37
N LEU A 742 -21.89 14.22 -10.12
CA LEU A 742 -22.37 15.59 -10.09
C LEU A 742 -23.81 15.61 -9.58
N TYR A 743 -24.05 16.33 -8.50
CA TYR A 743 -25.35 16.56 -7.92
C TYR A 743 -25.73 18.04 -8.07
N VAL A 744 -27.01 18.27 -8.29
CA VAL A 744 -27.61 19.61 -8.25
C VAL A 744 -28.91 19.50 -7.45
N ASP A 745 -29.11 20.42 -6.52
CA ASP A 745 -30.31 20.51 -5.68
C ASP A 745 -30.65 19.18 -4.98
N GLY A 746 -29.63 18.59 -4.31
CA GLY A 746 -29.77 17.31 -3.62
C GLY A 746 -29.87 16.07 -4.53
N SER A 747 -29.97 16.22 -5.86
CA SER A 747 -30.22 15.13 -6.81
C SER A 747 -29.02 14.82 -7.70
N LEU A 748 -28.75 13.54 -7.98
CA LEU A 748 -27.70 13.12 -8.91
C LEU A 748 -28.11 13.46 -10.36
N VAL A 749 -27.28 14.23 -11.07
CA VAL A 749 -27.55 14.67 -12.45
C VAL A 749 -26.53 14.16 -13.48
N GLY A 750 -25.41 13.59 -13.03
CA GLY A 750 -24.42 12.94 -13.88
C GLY A 750 -23.43 12.11 -13.08
N SER A 751 -22.94 11.01 -13.65
CA SER A 751 -21.95 10.14 -13.01
C SER A 751 -21.14 9.31 -14.01
N ASP A 752 -19.91 8.98 -13.66
CA ASP A 752 -19.06 8.00 -14.37
C ASP A 752 -18.28 7.16 -13.34
N ALA A 753 -18.71 5.90 -13.19
CA ALA A 753 -18.15 4.97 -12.22
C ALA A 753 -16.71 4.52 -12.57
N SER A 754 -16.27 4.72 -13.82
CA SER A 754 -14.94 4.29 -14.26
C SER A 754 -13.82 5.26 -13.86
N VAL A 755 -14.17 6.46 -13.40
CA VAL A 755 -13.21 7.54 -13.14
C VAL A 755 -13.02 7.73 -11.64
N THR A 756 -12.09 6.98 -11.07
CA THR A 756 -11.83 6.89 -9.61
C THR A 756 -10.59 7.66 -9.14
N SER A 757 -9.92 8.38 -10.04
CA SER A 757 -8.72 9.17 -9.73
C SER A 757 -8.70 10.51 -10.47
N ALA A 758 -7.76 11.37 -10.08
CA ALA A 758 -7.52 12.68 -10.67
C ALA A 758 -6.02 12.99 -10.62
N GLN A 759 -5.57 14.08 -11.25
CA GLN A 759 -4.14 14.37 -11.39
C GLN A 759 -3.52 14.69 -10.02
N PRO A 760 -2.38 14.11 -9.64
CA PRO A 760 -1.66 14.51 -8.43
C PRO A 760 -0.84 15.78 -8.69
N TYR A 761 -1.07 16.83 -7.89
CA TYR A 761 -0.25 18.04 -7.82
C TYR A 761 -0.60 18.84 -6.55
N SER A 762 0.24 19.79 -6.15
CA SER A 762 -0.10 20.72 -5.06
C SER A 762 -0.70 22.00 -5.61
N GLY A 763 -1.76 22.50 -4.98
CA GLY A 763 -2.50 23.65 -5.50
C GLY A 763 -3.45 24.30 -4.50
N TYR A 764 -4.36 25.11 -5.03
CA TYR A 764 -5.30 25.96 -4.32
C TYR A 764 -6.73 25.61 -4.74
N TRP A 765 -7.66 25.60 -3.78
CA TRP A 765 -9.08 25.65 -4.10
C TRP A 765 -9.45 27.06 -4.54
N ARG A 766 -10.26 27.17 -5.59
CA ARG A 766 -10.59 28.41 -6.27
C ARG A 766 -12.07 28.49 -6.60
N LEU A 767 -12.61 29.70 -6.51
CA LEU A 767 -13.99 30.04 -6.87
C LEU A 767 -14.03 31.18 -7.88
N GLY A 768 -14.86 31.05 -8.91
CA GLY A 768 -15.25 32.15 -9.78
C GLY A 768 -14.39 32.33 -11.04
N GLY A 769 -13.27 31.62 -11.18
CA GLY A 769 -12.46 31.69 -12.39
C GLY A 769 -11.14 30.94 -12.27
N ASP A 770 -10.64 30.45 -13.40
CA ASP A 770 -9.33 29.84 -13.66
C ASP A 770 -9.41 29.20 -15.06
N ASN A 771 -8.30 28.68 -15.56
CA ASN A 771 -8.18 28.10 -16.90
C ASN A 771 -9.21 26.96 -17.16
N LEU A 772 -9.80 26.97 -18.38
CA LEU A 772 -10.64 25.91 -18.94
C LEU A 772 -10.19 25.49 -20.36
N ASN A 773 -9.02 25.93 -20.82
CA ASN A 773 -8.52 25.60 -22.14
C ASN A 773 -8.41 24.08 -22.36
N GLY A 774 -8.94 23.60 -23.49
CA GLY A 774 -8.96 22.18 -23.83
C GLY A 774 -10.04 21.35 -23.11
N TRP A 775 -10.85 21.95 -22.23
CA TRP A 775 -11.97 21.27 -21.59
C TRP A 775 -13.26 21.38 -22.42
N PRO A 776 -14.04 20.31 -22.57
CA PRO A 776 -15.27 20.32 -23.36
C PRO A 776 -16.33 21.18 -22.68
N TYR A 777 -17.19 21.82 -23.49
CA TYR A 777 -18.30 22.65 -23.00
C TYR A 777 -17.87 23.87 -22.16
N ALA A 778 -16.63 24.35 -22.30
CA ALA A 778 -16.24 25.63 -21.72
C ALA A 778 -17.14 26.75 -22.27
N GLY A 779 -17.56 27.65 -21.38
CA GLY A 779 -18.28 28.86 -21.78
C GLY A 779 -17.42 29.81 -22.63
N SER A 780 -18.05 30.79 -23.25
CA SER A 780 -17.34 31.89 -23.92
C SER A 780 -16.52 32.78 -22.97
N ASN A 781 -16.82 32.72 -21.67
CA ASN A 781 -16.03 33.32 -20.60
C ASN A 781 -15.68 32.22 -19.58
N GLU A 782 -14.41 32.16 -19.18
CA GLU A 782 -13.94 31.21 -18.16
C GLU A 782 -14.22 31.71 -16.75
N ASN A 783 -14.41 33.02 -16.57
CA ASN A 783 -14.72 33.64 -15.28
C ASN A 783 -16.24 33.73 -15.09
N PHE A 784 -16.70 33.32 -13.92
CA PHE A 784 -18.11 33.28 -13.56
C PHE A 784 -18.67 34.68 -13.31
N THR A 785 -19.85 34.94 -13.86
CA THR A 785 -20.67 36.11 -13.53
C THR A 785 -21.92 35.64 -12.79
N GLY A 786 -22.12 36.10 -11.55
CA GLY A 786 -23.27 35.71 -10.74
C GLY A 786 -23.03 35.89 -9.25
N ALA A 787 -23.81 35.20 -8.42
CA ALA A 787 -23.59 35.13 -6.99
C ALA A 787 -23.25 33.70 -6.56
N MET A 788 -22.39 33.54 -5.56
CA MET A 788 -22.10 32.27 -4.90
C MET A 788 -22.13 32.42 -3.39
N ASP A 789 -22.46 31.33 -2.73
CA ASP A 789 -22.65 31.24 -1.28
C ASP A 789 -22.21 29.85 -0.77
N GLU A 790 -21.89 29.74 0.53
CA GLU A 790 -21.72 28.45 1.23
C GLU A 790 -20.76 27.43 0.57
N PHE A 791 -19.54 27.85 0.24
CA PHE A 791 -18.54 26.95 -0.37
C PHE A 791 -17.88 26.03 0.65
N ALA A 792 -17.94 24.72 0.43
CA ALA A 792 -17.29 23.72 1.26
C ALA A 792 -16.46 22.70 0.46
N VAL A 793 -15.42 22.16 1.10
CA VAL A 793 -14.60 21.06 0.59
C VAL A 793 -14.53 19.94 1.61
N TYR A 794 -14.58 18.70 1.14
CA TYR A 794 -14.48 17.49 1.93
C TYR A 794 -13.36 16.61 1.38
N ASP A 795 -12.56 16.00 2.24
CA ASP A 795 -11.47 15.09 1.86
C ASP A 795 -11.99 13.65 1.60
N TYR A 796 -13.29 13.53 1.29
CA TYR A 796 -13.98 12.28 0.96
C TYR A 796 -15.18 12.55 0.05
N ALA A 797 -15.67 11.51 -0.62
CA ALA A 797 -16.88 11.58 -1.44
C ALA A 797 -18.14 11.58 -0.55
N LEU A 798 -18.89 12.68 -0.52
CA LEU A 798 -20.17 12.78 0.16
C LEU A 798 -21.14 11.76 -0.43
N THR A 799 -21.89 11.13 0.45
CA THR A 799 -22.97 10.23 0.04
C THR A 799 -24.15 11.03 -0.49
N ALA A 800 -24.99 10.42 -1.33
CA ALA A 800 -26.23 11.05 -1.81
C ALA A 800 -27.15 11.50 -0.65
N GLY A 801 -27.13 10.77 0.48
CA GLY A 801 -27.89 11.14 1.68
C GLY A 801 -27.35 12.40 2.36
N GLN A 802 -26.04 12.57 2.46
CA GLN A 802 -25.43 13.80 3.00
C GLN A 802 -25.73 15.00 2.10
N VAL A 803 -25.54 14.85 0.78
CA VAL A 803 -25.85 15.90 -0.20
C VAL A 803 -27.32 16.34 -0.11
N SER A 804 -28.25 15.37 -0.06
CA SER A 804 -29.67 15.67 0.12
C SER A 804 -29.97 16.30 1.49
N SER A 805 -29.22 15.98 2.53
CA SER A 805 -29.38 16.56 3.87
C SER A 805 -28.95 18.01 3.91
N HIS A 806 -27.84 18.34 3.26
CA HIS A 806 -27.36 19.71 3.12
C HIS A 806 -28.38 20.55 2.35
N TYR A 807 -28.89 20.04 1.22
CA TYR A 807 -29.90 20.74 0.43
C TYR A 807 -31.19 20.99 1.21
N ALA A 808 -31.71 19.96 1.89
CA ALA A 808 -32.91 20.09 2.71
C ALA A 808 -32.74 21.15 3.81
N ALA A 809 -31.60 21.14 4.50
CA ALA A 809 -31.29 22.12 5.53
C ALA A 809 -31.21 23.54 4.95
N GLY A 810 -30.70 23.70 3.72
CA GLY A 810 -30.65 24.97 3.01
C GLY A 810 -32.04 25.53 2.66
N LEU A 811 -33.02 24.66 2.45
CA LEU A 811 -34.42 25.02 2.24
C LEU A 811 -35.22 25.19 3.54
N GLY A 812 -34.60 24.97 4.71
CA GLY A 812 -35.31 24.94 6.00
C GLY A 812 -36.26 23.73 6.14
N LEU A 813 -36.00 22.65 5.40
CA LEU A 813 -36.78 21.41 5.40
C LEU A 813 -36.08 20.33 6.23
N GLY A 814 -36.86 19.39 6.77
CA GLY A 814 -36.31 18.11 7.24
C GLY A 814 -36.02 17.17 6.07
N VAL A 815 -35.21 16.13 6.29
CA VAL A 815 -34.99 15.05 5.31
C VAL A 815 -36.04 13.94 5.41
N PRO A 816 -36.35 13.21 4.33
CA PRO A 816 -37.16 12.01 4.42
C PRO A 816 -36.43 10.95 5.25
N THR A 817 -37.15 10.03 5.88
CA THR A 817 -36.55 8.88 6.59
C THR A 817 -36.76 7.62 5.78
N ALA A 818 -35.66 6.97 5.38
CA ALA A 818 -35.71 5.62 4.80
C ALA A 818 -35.73 4.57 5.92
N SER A 819 -36.70 3.67 5.88
CA SER A 819 -36.81 2.59 6.85
C SER A 819 -37.47 1.38 6.20
N PHE A 820 -36.92 0.19 6.47
CA PHE A 820 -37.53 -1.05 6.04
C PHE A 820 -37.36 -2.19 7.04
N THR A 821 -38.20 -3.20 6.85
CA THR A 821 -38.05 -4.52 7.47
C THR A 821 -37.77 -5.56 6.39
N SER A 822 -37.07 -6.63 6.77
CA SER A 822 -36.83 -7.77 5.90
C SER A 822 -37.11 -9.09 6.62
N THR A 823 -37.56 -10.09 5.86
CA THR A 823 -37.76 -11.46 6.36
C THR A 823 -37.24 -12.44 5.33
N ALA A 824 -36.36 -13.36 5.75
CA ALA A 824 -35.78 -14.38 4.90
C ALA A 824 -36.45 -15.75 5.13
N ASN A 825 -36.77 -16.45 4.05
CA ASN A 825 -37.20 -17.84 4.04
C ASN A 825 -36.41 -18.59 2.95
N GLY A 826 -35.47 -19.44 3.38
CA GLY A 826 -34.53 -20.07 2.46
C GLY A 826 -33.61 -19.04 1.80
N LEU A 827 -33.52 -19.09 0.47
CA LEU A 827 -32.81 -18.10 -0.35
C LEU A 827 -33.67 -16.91 -0.77
N THR A 828 -34.95 -16.85 -0.37
CA THR A 828 -35.86 -15.76 -0.72
C THR A 828 -36.02 -14.80 0.46
N ALA A 829 -35.80 -13.51 0.23
CA ALA A 829 -36.08 -12.46 1.21
C ALA A 829 -37.24 -11.56 0.73
N SER A 830 -38.11 -11.18 1.65
CA SER A 830 -39.17 -10.18 1.44
C SER A 830 -38.85 -8.90 2.20
N PHE A 831 -39.14 -7.76 1.59
CA PHE A 831 -38.77 -6.42 2.05
C PHE A 831 -40.00 -5.50 2.06
N ASP A 832 -40.15 -4.70 3.11
CA ASP A 832 -41.22 -3.70 3.23
C ASP A 832 -40.67 -2.38 3.76
N ALA A 833 -40.71 -1.34 2.91
CA ALA A 833 -40.31 0.02 3.22
C ALA A 833 -41.44 0.89 3.79
N SER A 834 -42.55 0.30 4.24
CA SER A 834 -43.75 1.03 4.64
C SER A 834 -43.57 2.00 5.80
N ALA A 835 -42.53 1.83 6.61
CA ALA A 835 -42.16 2.71 7.72
C ALA A 835 -41.38 3.97 7.29
N SER A 836 -41.04 4.11 6.00
CA SER A 836 -40.38 5.32 5.49
C SER A 836 -41.33 6.53 5.50
N THR A 837 -40.81 7.70 5.87
CA THR A 837 -41.58 8.95 5.96
C THR A 837 -41.01 10.04 5.04
N PRO A 838 -41.86 10.88 4.41
CA PRO A 838 -41.40 11.99 3.60
C PRO A 838 -40.95 13.17 4.48
N SER A 839 -40.27 14.15 3.87
CA SER A 839 -40.06 15.44 4.52
C SER A 839 -41.38 16.14 4.85
N SER A 840 -41.35 17.04 5.83
CA SER A 840 -42.53 17.78 6.27
C SER A 840 -43.21 18.49 5.09
N GLY A 841 -44.50 18.22 4.89
CA GLY A 841 -45.28 18.77 3.77
C GLY A 841 -45.10 18.06 2.42
N GLN A 842 -44.30 16.99 2.34
CA GLN A 842 -44.06 16.20 1.12
C GLN A 842 -44.68 14.80 1.18
N THR A 843 -44.58 14.04 0.08
CA THR A 843 -44.98 12.62 -0.03
C THR A 843 -43.85 11.79 -0.62
N ILE A 844 -43.75 10.49 -0.32
CA ILE A 844 -42.74 9.63 -0.95
C ILE A 844 -43.12 9.39 -2.42
N SER A 845 -42.23 9.79 -3.33
CA SER A 845 -42.40 9.67 -4.77
C SER A 845 -41.82 8.37 -5.34
N SER A 846 -40.79 7.79 -4.72
CA SER A 846 -40.24 6.50 -5.14
C SER A 846 -39.50 5.73 -4.02
N TYR A 847 -39.41 4.41 -4.22
CA TYR A 847 -38.65 3.46 -3.42
C TYR A 847 -37.79 2.62 -4.38
N SER A 848 -36.49 2.54 -4.14
CA SER A 848 -35.54 1.77 -4.96
C SER A 848 -34.69 0.86 -4.08
N TRP A 849 -34.44 -0.36 -4.54
CA TRP A 849 -33.75 -1.40 -3.79
C TRP A 849 -32.50 -1.89 -4.51
N ASN A 850 -31.41 -2.06 -3.77
CA ASN A 850 -30.23 -2.82 -4.18
C ASN A 850 -30.02 -3.93 -3.14
N PHE A 851 -29.99 -5.20 -3.57
CA PHE A 851 -29.96 -6.34 -2.66
C PHE A 851 -28.55 -6.79 -2.25
N GLY A 852 -27.49 -6.18 -2.81
CA GLY A 852 -26.10 -6.44 -2.42
C GLY A 852 -25.46 -7.68 -3.06
N ASP A 853 -26.10 -8.28 -4.07
CA ASP A 853 -25.62 -9.49 -4.77
C ASP A 853 -25.26 -9.25 -6.25
N GLY A 854 -25.21 -7.99 -6.67
CA GLY A 854 -24.93 -7.60 -8.06
C GLY A 854 -26.15 -7.60 -8.98
N SER A 855 -27.35 -7.91 -8.48
CA SER A 855 -28.59 -7.76 -9.25
C SER A 855 -28.94 -6.29 -9.55
N PRO A 856 -29.64 -5.99 -10.66
CA PRO A 856 -30.09 -4.63 -10.96
C PRO A 856 -31.05 -4.09 -9.90
N ALA A 857 -31.00 -2.78 -9.65
CA ALA A 857 -31.90 -2.15 -8.71
C ALA A 857 -33.37 -2.22 -9.17
N VAL A 858 -34.29 -2.43 -8.23
CA VAL A 858 -35.73 -2.57 -8.50
C VAL A 858 -36.56 -1.55 -7.72
N LEU A 859 -37.68 -1.10 -8.31
CA LEU A 859 -38.54 -0.08 -7.72
C LEU A 859 -39.79 -0.68 -7.05
N GLY A 860 -40.19 -0.14 -5.91
CA GLY A 860 -41.45 -0.51 -5.25
C GLY A 860 -41.38 -0.43 -3.72
N ARG A 861 -42.50 -0.12 -3.07
CA ARG A 861 -42.58 -0.01 -1.60
C ARG A 861 -42.31 -1.34 -0.90
N THR A 862 -42.76 -2.44 -1.49
CA THR A 862 -42.48 -3.81 -1.05
C THR A 862 -41.77 -4.55 -2.16
N GLN A 863 -40.87 -5.48 -1.80
CA GLN A 863 -40.14 -6.30 -2.76
C GLN A 863 -39.90 -7.73 -2.26
N SER A 864 -39.68 -8.65 -3.20
CA SER A 864 -39.20 -10.01 -2.92
C SER A 864 -38.03 -10.33 -3.83
N HIS A 865 -36.94 -10.84 -3.26
CA HIS A 865 -35.70 -11.14 -3.98
C HIS A 865 -35.21 -12.56 -3.66
N VAL A 866 -34.64 -13.23 -4.65
CA VAL A 866 -34.08 -14.58 -4.53
C VAL A 866 -32.57 -14.52 -4.75
N TYR A 867 -31.80 -14.88 -3.73
CA TYR A 867 -30.35 -14.91 -3.78
C TYR A 867 -29.82 -16.22 -4.38
N GLY A 868 -28.67 -16.14 -5.06
CA GLY A 868 -28.05 -17.29 -5.71
C GLY A 868 -27.40 -18.30 -4.74
N SER A 869 -27.04 -17.88 -3.53
CA SER A 869 -26.32 -18.72 -2.56
C SER A 869 -26.61 -18.31 -1.11
N THR A 870 -26.35 -19.22 -0.16
CA THR A 870 -26.30 -18.88 1.27
C THR A 870 -25.27 -17.79 1.50
N GLY A 871 -25.62 -16.77 2.28
CA GLY A 871 -24.74 -15.65 2.56
C GLY A 871 -25.44 -14.54 3.33
N SER A 872 -24.66 -13.53 3.70
CA SER A 872 -25.18 -12.28 4.25
C SER A 872 -24.93 -11.15 3.25
N TYR A 873 -25.99 -10.47 2.84
CA TYR A 873 -25.95 -9.46 1.78
C TYR A 873 -26.39 -8.09 2.33
N THR A 874 -25.62 -7.04 2.02
CA THR A 874 -25.97 -5.67 2.40
C THR A 874 -27.08 -5.18 1.46
N THR A 875 -28.31 -5.16 1.95
CA THR A 875 -29.45 -4.61 1.19
C THR A 875 -29.62 -3.14 1.51
N THR A 876 -29.76 -2.31 0.48
CA THR A 876 -29.93 -0.86 0.56
C THR A 876 -31.28 -0.44 -0.03
N LEU A 877 -32.08 0.26 0.77
CA LEU A 877 -33.26 1.02 0.33
C LEU A 877 -32.86 2.47 0.08
N THR A 878 -33.34 3.03 -1.02
CA THR A 878 -33.31 4.46 -1.33
C THR A 878 -34.75 4.96 -1.49
N VAL A 879 -35.15 5.97 -0.72
CA VAL A 879 -36.45 6.64 -0.86
C VAL A 879 -36.25 8.05 -1.41
N LYS A 880 -37.16 8.49 -2.27
CA LYS A 880 -37.21 9.87 -2.77
C LYS A 880 -38.59 10.45 -2.47
N ASP A 881 -38.64 11.70 -2.02
CA ASP A 881 -39.91 12.40 -1.82
C ASP A 881 -40.33 13.27 -3.02
N SER A 882 -41.48 13.92 -2.93
CA SER A 882 -42.03 14.80 -3.97
C SER A 882 -41.29 16.14 -4.09
N GLY A 883 -40.52 16.52 -3.08
CA GLY A 883 -39.61 17.67 -3.12
C GLY A 883 -38.26 17.32 -3.77
N GLY A 884 -38.03 16.05 -4.10
CA GLY A 884 -36.80 15.57 -4.72
C GLY A 884 -35.74 15.12 -3.72
N LEU A 885 -36.00 15.23 -2.42
CA LEU A 885 -35.07 14.82 -1.36
C LEU A 885 -34.97 13.30 -1.27
N VAL A 886 -33.77 12.81 -0.98
CA VAL A 886 -33.44 11.38 -0.98
C VAL A 886 -32.90 10.96 0.39
N ALA A 887 -33.32 9.80 0.87
CA ALA A 887 -32.73 9.13 2.04
C ALA A 887 -32.44 7.67 1.73
N THR A 888 -31.42 7.11 2.40
CA THR A 888 -31.04 5.71 2.25
C THR A 888 -31.00 4.98 3.58
N SER A 889 -31.23 3.67 3.56
CA SER A 889 -31.11 2.78 4.72
C SER A 889 -30.51 1.46 4.26
N SER A 890 -29.51 0.93 4.98
CA SER A 890 -28.86 -0.35 4.64
C SER A 890 -28.88 -1.31 5.82
N THR A 891 -29.07 -2.60 5.55
CA THR A 891 -29.07 -3.66 6.58
C THR A 891 -28.54 -4.97 5.99
N GLN A 892 -27.77 -5.74 6.77
CA GLN A 892 -27.38 -7.10 6.37
C GLN A 892 -28.58 -8.04 6.43
N VAL A 893 -28.84 -8.72 5.33
CA VAL A 893 -29.87 -9.75 5.21
C VAL A 893 -29.20 -11.09 4.99
N SER A 894 -29.33 -11.97 5.97
CA SER A 894 -28.81 -13.33 5.88
C SER A 894 -29.87 -14.27 5.30
N VAL A 895 -29.47 -15.00 4.27
CA VAL A 895 -30.26 -16.04 3.63
C VAL A 895 -29.52 -17.37 3.68
N THR A 896 -30.25 -18.47 3.81
CA THR A 896 -29.66 -19.80 3.96
C THR A 896 -30.46 -20.78 3.13
N ALA A 897 -29.79 -21.50 2.23
CA ALA A 897 -30.43 -22.55 1.45
C ALA A 897 -31.10 -23.59 2.39
N PRO A 898 -32.29 -24.10 2.04
CA PRO A 898 -32.92 -25.17 2.82
C PRO A 898 -31.98 -26.36 2.98
N HIS A 899 -31.93 -26.96 4.18
CA HIS A 899 -31.15 -28.17 4.40
C HIS A 899 -31.56 -29.26 3.41
N ALA A 900 -30.60 -29.76 2.63
CA ALA A 900 -30.80 -30.97 1.85
C ALA A 900 -30.97 -32.13 2.84
N VAL A 901 -32.08 -32.87 2.74
CA VAL A 901 -32.29 -34.09 3.53
C VAL A 901 -31.12 -35.07 3.27
N PRO A 902 -30.50 -35.64 4.32
CA PRO A 902 -29.46 -36.64 4.13
C PRO A 902 -30.02 -37.81 3.31
N VAL A 903 -29.41 -38.12 2.17
CA VAL A 903 -29.70 -39.35 1.44
C VAL A 903 -28.92 -40.47 2.13
N ALA A 904 -29.61 -41.33 2.89
CA ALA A 904 -29.02 -42.51 3.49
C ALA A 904 -28.57 -43.47 2.38
N VAL A 905 -27.26 -43.60 2.18
CA VAL A 905 -26.68 -44.65 1.32
C VAL A 905 -26.47 -45.89 2.18
N ILE A 906 -27.35 -46.89 2.06
CA ILE A 906 -27.14 -48.20 2.66
C ILE A 906 -26.24 -49.01 1.72
N GLY A 907 -24.95 -49.07 2.02
CA GLY A 907 -24.03 -50.05 1.42
C GLY A 907 -24.03 -51.32 2.26
N SER A 908 -24.56 -52.42 1.73
CA SER A 908 -24.38 -53.75 2.34
C SER A 908 -23.13 -54.40 1.76
N ALA A 909 -22.16 -54.72 2.61
CA ALA A 909 -21.09 -55.63 2.29
C ALA A 909 -21.44 -57.00 2.88
N ALA A 910 -21.78 -57.96 2.02
CA ALA A 910 -21.89 -59.36 2.42
C ALA A 910 -20.54 -60.04 2.14
N SER A 911 -19.80 -60.35 3.20
CA SER A 911 -18.69 -61.32 3.15
C SER A 911 -19.13 -62.60 3.85
N GLY A 912 -18.84 -63.76 3.25
CA GLY A 912 -18.88 -65.05 3.95
C GLY A 912 -19.97 -66.07 3.58
N LEU A 913 -20.44 -66.13 2.33
CA LEU A 913 -21.20 -67.31 1.87
C LEU A 913 -20.29 -68.27 1.11
N SER A 914 -19.95 -69.39 1.76
CA SER A 914 -19.42 -70.58 1.10
C SER A 914 -20.57 -71.53 0.79
N VAL A 915 -20.58 -72.09 -0.42
CA VAL A 915 -21.42 -73.23 -0.79
C VAL A 915 -20.47 -74.39 -1.03
N SER A 916 -20.80 -75.52 -0.38
CA SER A 916 -20.04 -76.76 -0.21
C SER A 916 -19.35 -77.31 -1.45
#